data_AF-A0A137P5V0-F1
#
_entry.id   AF-A0A137P5V0-F1
#
_cell.length_a   1.000
_cell.length_b   1.000
_cell.length_c   1.000
_cell.angle_alpha   90.00
_cell.angle_beta   90.00
_cell.angle_gamma   90.00
#
_symmetry.space_group_name_H-M   'P 1'
#
loop_
_entity.id
_entity.type
_entity.pdbx_description
1 polymer ?
#
loop_
_entity_poly.entity_id
_entity_poly.type
_entity_poly.pdbx_seq_one_letter_code
_entity_poly.pdbx_strand_id
1 'polypeptide(L)'
;MEKSLNTSGLETVDETKEGKKKNKKEKKEKKVETKPLTFARRNWVRITWFLTWWIPSCCLSRCGKMKRADVRMAWREKVAICLLIFFSWCIILFMNIGLGLIFCPPIPSFKFTELSLAKGKSATAYMYGSTYDLAKLAKYSHGRGKLPEGVNEDELEPLQGNDITSLFPLPLRMYCPNLDISDRDYLNFAVDINYVERFDYSNIPFAKHNSDPIQGARISDDPYWFYEQTKSTLKSFRSGRVVYGQEVLQKYRDDRVSWGAIDGRVYDLSVYVNMTEHEPKPSWMPTEVVNLFKFGSSYDIKNGEMTNYWNELKLDAETKNNVKVCLDNVFYVGDVDPSETLKCRVTDILLLVFSGIALSVTAVKFLAALQLSSKRDPQDYDKFVILQVPCYTEGEESVRRTLESLATLQYKDQNKLIFVIADGMIIGGGNDLPTPRIVLNVLGVDPKLEPESFAFKNRYLTTLMLQQFPNYKMKFTPDATCRTVVPEKFEILLSQRRRWINSTIHNLFELLWLKDMCGFCCFSMRFVVMLDLVGTLILPASVIYLIYIIIAWSTKFQIINLYSILIMASIYILQGLLFIIKQKWEHIGWMIFYLFAIPLYNFYIPIYSYWHFDDFSWGNTRVVVGDGKKQIISEEAEPFDPESVPLMTWSEHEQKQWD
;
A
#
# COMPACT_ATOMS: atom_id res chain seq x y z
N MET A 1 -68.73 -12.51 55.29
CA MET A 1 -68.80 -13.15 53.96
C MET A 1 -68.54 -12.08 52.91
N GLU A 2 -67.38 -12.22 52.28
CA GLU A 2 -66.88 -11.70 50.99
C GLU A 2 -67.58 -10.60 50.14
N LYS A 3 -66.69 -9.72 49.64
CA LYS A 3 -66.61 -9.04 48.31
C LYS A 3 -67.54 -7.83 48.07
N SER A 4 -67.14 -6.70 47.47
CA SER A 4 -65.90 -6.16 46.87
C SER A 4 -66.19 -4.68 46.51
N LEU A 5 -65.40 -3.68 46.95
CA LEU A 5 -64.49 -2.80 46.16
C LEU A 5 -64.99 -2.37 44.75
N ASN A 6 -64.86 -1.14 44.23
CA ASN A 6 -64.49 0.20 44.72
C ASN A 6 -64.61 1.22 43.54
N THR A 7 -64.44 2.51 43.85
CA THR A 7 -64.04 3.66 43.00
C THR A 7 -65.09 4.60 42.38
N SER A 8 -65.10 5.82 42.94
CA SER A 8 -65.76 7.05 42.49
C SER A 8 -64.80 7.92 41.67
N GLY A 9 -65.31 8.53 40.60
CA GLY A 9 -64.60 9.49 39.75
C GLY A 9 -64.51 10.89 40.39
N LEU A 10 -63.41 11.58 40.10
CA LEU A 10 -63.17 12.97 40.49
C LEU A 10 -63.19 13.88 39.25
N GLU A 11 -63.82 15.03 39.40
CA GLU A 11 -64.21 16.01 38.39
C GLU A 11 -63.02 16.75 37.74
N THR A 12 -63.30 17.28 36.54
CA THR A 12 -62.40 18.09 35.72
C THR A 12 -62.58 19.57 36.05
N VAL A 13 -61.47 20.29 36.31
CA VAL A 13 -61.45 21.75 36.46
C VAL A 13 -60.92 22.36 35.16
N ASP A 14 -61.72 23.25 34.58
CA ASP A 14 -61.47 24.02 33.36
C ASP A 14 -60.23 24.94 33.46
N GLU A 15 -59.25 24.75 32.58
CA GLU A 15 -58.14 25.70 32.39
C GLU A 15 -58.56 26.87 31.49
N THR A 16 -58.52 28.08 32.05
CA THR A 16 -58.88 29.34 31.40
C THR A 16 -57.88 29.77 30.30
N LYS A 17 -58.42 30.48 29.30
CA LYS A 17 -57.78 30.93 28.05
C LYS A 17 -56.56 31.88 28.20
N GLU A 18 -56.12 32.22 29.41
CA GLU A 18 -54.94 33.07 29.64
C GLU A 18 -53.61 32.31 29.67
N GLY A 19 -53.59 31.04 30.08
CA GLY A 19 -52.39 30.19 30.01
C GLY A 19 -51.92 29.90 28.58
N LYS A 20 -52.86 29.85 27.62
CA LYS A 20 -52.57 29.65 26.19
C LYS A 20 -51.96 30.87 25.50
N LYS A 21 -52.04 32.08 26.07
CA LYS A 21 -51.40 33.29 25.50
C LYS A 21 -49.98 33.50 26.01
N LYS A 22 -49.64 33.05 27.23
CA LYS A 22 -48.25 33.05 27.72
C LYS A 22 -47.38 31.99 27.02
N ASN A 23 -47.87 30.76 26.86
CA ASN A 23 -47.14 29.70 26.14
C ASN A 23 -47.02 29.91 24.61
N LYS A 24 -47.74 30.87 24.02
CA LYS A 24 -47.61 31.20 22.59
C LYS A 24 -46.63 32.34 22.30
N LYS A 25 -46.18 33.08 23.32
CA LYS A 25 -45.26 34.23 23.14
C LYS A 25 -43.78 33.91 23.40
N GLU A 26 -43.47 32.76 24.01
CA GLU A 26 -42.09 32.31 24.24
C GLU A 26 -41.52 31.39 23.16
N LYS A 27 -42.32 30.97 22.17
CA LYS A 27 -41.77 30.50 20.88
C LYS A 27 -41.38 31.71 20.02
N LYS A 28 -40.48 32.56 20.52
CA LYS A 28 -39.73 33.49 19.68
C LYS A 28 -38.83 32.64 18.79
N GLU A 29 -39.02 32.76 17.49
CA GLU A 29 -38.07 32.33 16.48
C GLU A 29 -36.66 32.77 16.92
N LYS A 30 -35.83 31.82 17.36
CA LYS A 30 -34.38 32.03 17.45
C LYS A 30 -33.93 32.35 16.02
N LYS A 31 -33.76 33.63 15.71
CA LYS A 31 -33.06 34.08 14.50
C LYS A 31 -31.67 33.48 14.57
N VAL A 32 -31.42 32.46 13.76
CA VAL A 32 -30.08 31.90 13.55
C VAL A 32 -29.24 33.03 12.96
N GLU A 33 -28.36 33.63 13.77
CA GLU A 33 -27.35 34.56 13.26
C GLU A 33 -26.41 33.78 12.35
N THR A 34 -26.56 33.97 11.04
CA THR A 34 -25.64 33.39 10.06
C THR A 34 -24.30 34.10 10.15
N LYS A 35 -23.33 33.52 10.88
CA LYS A 35 -21.94 33.97 10.87
C LYS A 35 -21.39 34.00 9.43
N PRO A 36 -20.55 34.98 9.06
CA PRO A 36 -19.93 35.01 7.73
C PRO A 36 -19.04 33.77 7.54
N LEU A 37 -19.26 33.05 6.43
CA LEU A 37 -18.45 31.88 6.09
C LEU A 37 -16.97 32.25 5.95
N THR A 38 -16.09 31.50 6.61
CA THR A 38 -14.63 31.65 6.49
C THR A 38 -14.16 31.41 5.06
N PHE A 39 -13.00 31.96 4.68
CA PHE A 39 -12.41 31.75 3.36
C PHE A 39 -12.21 30.26 3.04
N ALA A 40 -11.71 29.49 4.02
CA ALA A 40 -11.56 28.05 3.91
C ALA A 40 -12.89 27.35 3.64
N ARG A 41 -13.96 27.71 4.37
CA ARG A 41 -15.30 27.14 4.18
C ARG A 41 -15.86 27.46 2.80
N ARG A 42 -15.67 28.68 2.28
CA ARG A 42 -16.11 29.07 0.93
C ARG A 42 -15.42 28.24 -0.16
N ASN A 43 -14.10 28.06 -0.07
CA ASN A 43 -13.36 27.26 -1.05
C ASN A 43 -13.71 25.78 -0.96
N TRP A 44 -13.87 25.24 0.25
CA TRP A 44 -14.33 23.86 0.43
C TRP A 44 -15.67 23.61 -0.26
N VAL A 45 -16.65 24.50 -0.05
CA VAL A 45 -17.97 24.42 -0.70
C VAL A 45 -17.83 24.45 -2.24
N ARG A 46 -16.97 25.32 -2.80
CA ARG A 46 -16.70 25.35 -4.26
C ARG A 46 -16.14 24.01 -4.76
N ILE A 47 -15.16 23.44 -4.07
CA ILE A 47 -14.59 22.13 -4.39
C ILE A 47 -15.66 21.04 -4.30
N THR A 48 -16.51 21.09 -3.29
CA THR A 48 -17.59 20.12 -3.10
C THR A 48 -18.56 20.13 -4.28
N TRP A 49 -18.95 21.33 -4.73
CA TRP A 49 -19.78 21.51 -5.91
C TRP A 49 -19.08 21.05 -7.18
N PHE A 50 -17.79 21.35 -7.34
CA PHE A 50 -16.98 20.90 -8.47
C PHE A 50 -16.85 19.37 -8.53
N LEU A 51 -16.72 18.67 -7.40
CA LEU A 51 -16.61 17.20 -7.37
C LEU A 51 -17.96 16.47 -7.51
N THR A 52 -19.07 17.14 -7.14
CA THR A 52 -20.42 16.55 -7.14
C THR A 52 -21.36 17.17 -8.17
N TRP A 53 -20.82 17.91 -9.15
CA TRP A 53 -21.58 18.65 -10.17
C TRP A 53 -22.50 17.76 -11.00
N TRP A 54 -22.06 16.54 -11.29
CA TRP A 54 -22.76 15.53 -12.08
C TRP A 54 -24.00 14.95 -11.38
N ILE A 55 -24.26 15.34 -10.13
CA ILE A 55 -25.46 14.95 -9.37
C ILE A 55 -26.28 16.21 -9.08
N PRO A 56 -27.32 16.51 -9.89
CA PRO A 56 -28.16 17.68 -9.68
C PRO A 56 -28.93 17.63 -8.35
N SER A 57 -29.16 18.81 -7.76
CA SER A 57 -29.91 18.92 -6.49
C SER A 57 -31.37 18.46 -6.58
N CYS A 58 -31.95 18.43 -7.79
CA CYS A 58 -33.28 17.90 -8.05
C CYS A 58 -33.33 16.36 -7.89
N CYS A 59 -32.29 15.65 -8.33
CA CYS A 59 -32.15 14.21 -8.14
C CYS A 59 -32.03 13.87 -6.65
N LEU A 60 -31.24 14.64 -5.88
CA LEU A 60 -31.11 14.45 -4.44
C LEU A 60 -32.42 14.67 -3.69
N SER A 61 -33.21 15.68 -4.08
CA SER A 61 -34.50 15.93 -3.45
C SER A 61 -35.58 14.91 -3.83
N ARG A 62 -35.59 14.47 -5.11
CA ARG A 62 -36.68 13.64 -5.66
C ARG A 62 -36.42 12.14 -5.50
N CYS A 63 -35.22 11.69 -5.82
CA CYS A 63 -34.82 10.28 -5.70
C CYS A 63 -34.22 9.97 -4.33
N GLY A 64 -33.38 10.88 -3.80
CA GLY A 64 -32.72 10.70 -2.51
C GLY A 64 -33.57 11.04 -1.28
N LYS A 65 -34.81 11.54 -1.47
CA LYS A 65 -35.70 12.03 -0.39
C LYS A 65 -35.07 13.09 0.53
N MET A 66 -33.96 13.72 0.12
CA MET A 66 -33.25 14.74 0.89
C MET A 66 -33.87 16.12 0.63
N LYS A 67 -34.98 16.42 1.32
CA LYS A 67 -35.74 17.67 1.12
C LYS A 67 -35.03 18.92 1.64
N ARG A 68 -34.27 18.81 2.74
CA ARG A 68 -33.60 19.96 3.36
C ARG A 68 -32.25 20.29 2.70
N ALA A 69 -31.91 21.57 2.63
CA ALA A 69 -30.71 22.04 1.91
C ALA A 69 -29.40 21.72 2.66
N ASP A 70 -29.40 21.83 3.98
CA ASP A 70 -28.35 21.39 4.90
C ASP A 70 -27.99 19.90 4.69
N VAL A 71 -28.99 19.03 4.64
CA VAL A 71 -28.81 17.58 4.43
C VAL A 71 -28.18 17.30 3.06
N ARG A 72 -28.64 18.01 2.01
CA ARG A 72 -28.04 17.88 0.67
C ARG A 72 -26.59 18.34 0.64
N MET A 73 -26.25 19.43 1.34
CA MET A 73 -24.87 19.92 1.41
C MET A 73 -23.98 18.94 2.17
N ALA A 74 -24.42 18.45 3.34
CA ALA A 74 -23.68 17.46 4.11
C ALA A 74 -23.43 16.17 3.31
N TRP A 75 -24.44 15.71 2.54
CA TRP A 75 -24.28 14.59 1.63
C TRP A 75 -23.24 14.86 0.53
N ARG A 76 -23.26 16.04 -0.08
CA ARG A 76 -22.27 16.43 -1.09
C ARG A 76 -20.86 16.46 -0.51
N GLU A 77 -20.69 17.01 0.70
CA GLU A 77 -19.40 17.07 1.40
C GLU A 77 -18.86 15.67 1.67
N LYS A 78 -19.72 14.76 2.11
CA LYS A 78 -19.35 13.35 2.27
C LYS A 78 -18.88 12.72 0.98
N VAL A 79 -19.65 12.84 -0.11
CA VAL A 79 -19.30 12.25 -1.40
C VAL A 79 -17.99 12.85 -1.93
N ALA A 80 -17.79 14.16 -1.79
CA ALA A 80 -16.54 14.81 -2.17
C ALA A 80 -15.34 14.24 -1.39
N ILE A 81 -15.46 14.03 -0.08
CA ILE A 81 -14.41 13.39 0.74
C ILE A 81 -14.15 11.96 0.26
N CYS A 82 -15.19 11.15 0.04
CA CYS A 82 -15.04 9.79 -0.48
C CYS A 82 -14.34 9.77 -1.86
N LEU A 83 -14.67 10.72 -2.74
CA LEU A 83 -14.02 10.84 -4.05
C LEU A 83 -12.54 11.22 -3.91
N LEU A 84 -12.19 12.16 -3.03
CA LEU A 84 -10.79 12.53 -2.77
C LEU A 84 -9.98 11.35 -2.22
N ILE A 85 -10.58 10.57 -1.31
CA ILE A 85 -9.96 9.35 -0.79
C ILE A 85 -9.75 8.36 -1.94
N PHE A 86 -10.77 8.09 -2.74
CA PHE A 86 -10.68 7.18 -3.89
C PHE A 86 -9.63 7.63 -4.92
N PHE A 87 -9.59 8.92 -5.29
CA PHE A 87 -8.58 9.44 -6.20
C PHE A 87 -7.17 9.30 -5.64
N SER A 88 -6.98 9.49 -4.33
CA SER A 88 -5.67 9.26 -3.72
C SER A 88 -5.25 7.79 -3.80
N TRP A 89 -6.20 6.84 -3.68
CA TRP A 89 -5.92 5.42 -3.91
C TRP A 89 -5.54 5.14 -5.36
N CYS A 90 -6.26 5.71 -6.33
CA CYS A 90 -5.92 5.57 -7.74
C CYS A 90 -4.50 6.08 -8.04
N ILE A 91 -4.14 7.25 -7.50
CA ILE A 91 -2.79 7.82 -7.66
C ILE A 91 -1.74 6.88 -7.07
N ILE A 92 -1.93 6.41 -5.84
CA ILE A 92 -0.96 5.54 -5.16
C ILE A 92 -0.83 4.18 -5.87
N LEU A 93 -1.95 3.55 -6.24
CA LEU A 93 -1.94 2.29 -6.99
C LEU A 93 -1.32 2.47 -8.37
N PHE A 94 -1.58 3.60 -9.04
CA PHE A 94 -0.93 3.92 -10.31
C PHE A 94 0.59 4.13 -10.13
N MET A 95 1.03 4.78 -9.06
CA MET A 95 2.46 4.93 -8.76
C MET A 95 3.14 3.58 -8.48
N ASN A 96 2.47 2.69 -7.75
CA ASN A 96 3.04 1.40 -7.36
C ASN A 96 2.95 0.33 -8.47
N ILE A 97 1.90 0.34 -9.28
CA ILE A 97 1.63 -0.67 -10.31
C ILE A 97 1.81 -0.08 -11.72
N GLY A 98 1.11 1.03 -12.00
CA GLY A 98 1.03 1.63 -13.33
C GLY A 98 2.37 2.13 -13.87
N LEU A 99 3.17 2.81 -13.05
CA LEU A 99 4.51 3.27 -13.47
C LEU A 99 5.43 2.10 -13.81
N GLY A 100 5.34 0.99 -13.07
CA GLY A 100 6.10 -0.23 -13.35
C GLY A 100 5.77 -0.77 -14.74
N LEU A 101 4.47 -0.86 -15.08
CA LEU A 101 4.01 -1.33 -16.39
C LEU A 101 4.39 -0.38 -17.55
N ILE A 102 4.51 0.93 -17.30
CA ILE A 102 4.88 1.92 -18.31
C ILE A 102 6.39 1.93 -18.55
N PHE A 103 7.19 1.96 -17.48
CA PHE A 103 8.65 2.04 -17.60
C PHE A 103 9.28 0.69 -17.94
N CYS A 104 8.70 -0.41 -17.42
CA CYS A 104 9.16 -1.78 -17.59
C CYS A 104 8.00 -2.69 -18.06
N PRO A 105 7.66 -2.67 -19.37
CA PRO A 105 6.61 -3.53 -19.89
C PRO A 105 7.00 -5.01 -19.72
N PRO A 106 6.04 -5.91 -19.43
CA PRO A 106 6.31 -7.35 -19.37
C PRO A 106 6.74 -7.84 -20.74
N ILE A 107 8.02 -8.09 -20.91
CA ILE A 107 8.56 -8.80 -22.07
C ILE A 107 8.89 -10.20 -21.58
N PRO A 108 8.42 -11.27 -22.25
CA PRO A 108 8.79 -12.62 -21.88
C PRO A 108 10.30 -12.80 -22.10
N SER A 109 11.04 -12.84 -20.99
CA SER A 109 12.49 -12.97 -20.96
C SER A 109 12.89 -14.03 -19.94
N PHE A 110 13.91 -14.81 -20.26
CA PHE A 110 14.42 -15.88 -19.42
C PHE A 110 15.86 -15.57 -19.05
N LYS A 111 16.15 -15.57 -17.75
CA LYS A 111 17.52 -15.35 -17.27
C LYS A 111 18.39 -16.52 -17.70
N PHE A 112 19.57 -16.22 -18.25
CA PHE A 112 20.53 -17.24 -18.67
C PHE A 112 20.84 -18.27 -17.56
N THR A 113 20.95 -17.82 -16.31
CA THR A 113 21.21 -18.68 -15.15
C THR A 113 20.07 -19.66 -14.89
N GLU A 114 18.82 -19.23 -15.02
CA GLU A 114 17.64 -20.10 -14.86
C GLU A 114 17.55 -21.15 -15.97
N LEU A 115 17.81 -20.76 -17.22
CA LEU A 115 17.86 -21.69 -18.35
C LEU A 115 18.94 -22.77 -18.14
N SER A 116 20.13 -22.36 -17.69
CA SER A 116 21.24 -23.29 -17.43
C SER A 116 20.95 -24.31 -16.32
N LEU A 117 20.12 -23.93 -15.35
CA LEU A 117 19.69 -24.78 -14.23
C LEU A 117 18.46 -25.65 -14.56
N ALA A 118 17.74 -25.31 -15.62
CA ALA A 118 16.50 -25.96 -16.02
C ALA A 118 16.68 -27.07 -17.08
N LYS A 119 17.90 -27.59 -17.22
CA LYS A 119 18.21 -28.73 -18.10
C LYS A 119 17.37 -29.96 -17.74
N GLY A 120 16.67 -30.53 -18.73
CA GLY A 120 15.75 -31.67 -18.56
C GLY A 120 14.50 -31.36 -17.72
N LYS A 121 14.23 -30.08 -17.39
CA LYS A 121 13.08 -29.64 -16.57
C LYS A 121 12.29 -28.50 -17.21
N SER A 122 12.79 -27.93 -18.29
CA SER A 122 12.14 -26.85 -19.02
C SER A 122 11.99 -27.23 -20.47
N ALA A 123 10.80 -27.11 -21.03
CA ALA A 123 10.58 -27.32 -22.46
C ALA A 123 11.09 -26.13 -23.31
N THR A 124 12.27 -25.58 -23.02
CA THR A 124 12.77 -24.36 -23.67
C THR A 124 14.25 -24.48 -24.01
N ALA A 125 14.59 -24.21 -25.27
CA ALA A 125 15.97 -24.01 -25.74
C ALA A 125 16.13 -22.58 -26.27
N TYR A 126 17.36 -22.15 -26.54
CA TYR A 126 17.61 -20.84 -27.13
C TYR A 126 18.64 -20.87 -28.24
N MET A 127 18.47 -19.97 -29.21
CA MET A 127 19.45 -19.72 -30.27
C MET A 127 19.37 -18.26 -30.69
N TYR A 128 20.50 -17.67 -31.07
CA TYR A 128 20.58 -16.27 -31.50
C TYR A 128 19.78 -15.33 -30.56
N GLY A 129 19.98 -15.50 -29.24
CA GLY A 129 19.33 -14.75 -28.15
C GLY A 129 17.80 -14.83 -28.05
N SER A 130 17.16 -15.76 -28.78
CA SER A 130 15.73 -16.01 -28.71
C SER A 130 15.46 -17.38 -28.09
N THR A 131 14.45 -17.46 -27.22
CA THR A 131 14.04 -18.74 -26.60
C THR A 131 12.86 -19.34 -27.36
N TYR A 132 12.80 -20.67 -27.45
CA TYR A 132 11.80 -21.43 -28.19
C TYR A 132 11.22 -22.55 -27.34
N ASP A 133 9.91 -22.75 -27.44
CA ASP A 133 9.15 -23.77 -26.73
C ASP A 133 9.26 -25.12 -27.46
N LEU A 134 10.08 -26.02 -26.94
CA LEU A 134 10.35 -27.33 -27.52
C LEU A 134 9.13 -28.26 -27.45
N ALA A 135 8.29 -28.16 -26.41
CA ALA A 135 7.08 -28.98 -26.30
C ALA A 135 6.05 -28.59 -27.36
N LYS A 136 5.98 -27.31 -27.74
CA LYS A 136 5.19 -26.90 -28.90
C LYS A 136 5.81 -27.37 -30.20
N LEU A 137 7.13 -27.31 -30.33
CA LEU A 137 7.84 -27.75 -31.54
C LEU A 137 7.69 -29.26 -31.78
N ALA A 138 7.78 -30.09 -30.74
CA ALA A 138 7.59 -31.54 -30.77
C ALA A 138 6.23 -31.99 -31.32
N LYS A 139 5.20 -31.14 -31.21
CA LYS A 139 3.85 -31.43 -31.74
C LYS A 139 3.76 -31.30 -33.25
N TYR A 140 4.76 -30.71 -33.89
CA TYR A 140 4.83 -30.53 -35.34
C TYR A 140 5.92 -31.43 -35.90
N SER A 141 5.59 -32.14 -36.99
CA SER A 141 6.57 -32.94 -37.72
C SER A 141 7.60 -32.01 -38.38
N HIS A 142 8.85 -32.09 -37.91
CA HIS A 142 10.00 -31.43 -38.51
C HIS A 142 11.15 -32.47 -38.56
N GLY A 143 11.73 -32.70 -39.74
CA GLY A 143 12.77 -33.73 -39.96
C GLY A 143 12.53 -34.62 -41.19
N ARG A 144 13.51 -35.46 -41.54
CA ARG A 144 13.43 -36.39 -42.69
C ARG A 144 12.77 -37.71 -42.27
N GLY A 145 11.48 -37.86 -42.58
CA GLY A 145 10.75 -39.13 -42.53
C GLY A 145 9.32 -38.94 -43.03
N LYS A 146 8.81 -39.83 -43.89
CA LYS A 146 7.38 -39.81 -44.24
C LYS A 146 6.57 -40.02 -42.96
N LEU A 147 5.51 -39.22 -42.81
CA LEU A 147 4.49 -39.38 -41.78
C LEU A 147 4.15 -40.86 -41.53
N PRO A 148 4.00 -41.29 -40.26
CA PRO A 148 3.72 -40.45 -39.10
C PRO A 148 4.85 -40.41 -38.03
N GLU A 149 6.14 -40.33 -38.41
CA GLU A 149 7.24 -40.29 -37.44
C GLU A 149 8.21 -39.13 -37.74
N GLY A 150 7.95 -37.96 -37.15
CA GLY A 150 8.91 -36.83 -37.07
C GLY A 150 9.56 -36.76 -35.68
N VAL A 151 10.38 -35.73 -35.43
CA VAL A 151 11.08 -35.57 -34.13
C VAL A 151 10.10 -35.40 -32.97
N ASN A 152 10.22 -36.24 -31.93
CA ASN A 152 9.32 -36.27 -30.78
C ASN A 152 9.86 -35.50 -29.55
N GLU A 153 9.09 -35.45 -28.46
CA GLU A 153 9.47 -34.69 -27.24
C GLU A 153 10.70 -35.28 -26.53
N ASP A 154 10.84 -36.60 -26.52
CA ASP A 154 11.96 -37.32 -25.90
C ASP A 154 13.28 -37.01 -26.62
N GLU A 155 13.24 -36.89 -27.96
CA GLU A 155 14.40 -36.54 -28.78
C GLU A 155 14.85 -35.08 -28.61
N LEU A 156 13.96 -34.20 -28.14
CA LEU A 156 14.25 -32.79 -27.86
C LEU A 156 14.66 -32.54 -26.41
N GLU A 157 14.48 -33.51 -25.51
CA GLU A 157 14.85 -33.40 -24.09
C GLU A 157 16.31 -32.95 -23.87
N PRO A 158 17.32 -33.47 -24.60
CA PRO A 158 18.72 -33.05 -24.42
C PRO A 158 18.99 -31.58 -24.79
N LEU A 159 18.10 -30.95 -25.57
CA LEU A 159 18.24 -29.55 -26.00
C LEU A 159 17.71 -28.56 -24.95
N GLN A 160 16.92 -29.05 -23.97
CA GLN A 160 16.30 -28.24 -22.94
C GLN A 160 17.33 -27.47 -22.10
N GLY A 161 17.15 -26.15 -22.00
CA GLY A 161 18.00 -25.25 -21.23
C GLY A 161 19.34 -24.91 -21.88
N ASN A 162 19.61 -25.40 -23.10
CA ASN A 162 20.90 -25.23 -23.78
C ASN A 162 20.84 -24.27 -24.98
N ASP A 163 22.02 -23.76 -25.36
CA ASP A 163 22.22 -22.97 -26.57
C ASP A 163 22.33 -23.90 -27.78
N ILE A 164 21.35 -23.83 -28.68
CA ILE A 164 21.28 -24.66 -29.89
C ILE A 164 21.71 -23.90 -31.15
N THR A 165 22.37 -22.75 -31.00
CA THR A 165 22.84 -21.94 -32.13
C THR A 165 23.72 -22.73 -33.10
N SER A 166 24.54 -23.66 -32.59
CA SER A 166 25.40 -24.55 -33.41
C SER A 166 24.62 -25.50 -34.32
N LEU A 167 23.35 -25.79 -34.02
CA LEU A 167 22.47 -26.60 -34.85
C LEU A 167 21.90 -25.83 -36.06
N PHE A 168 22.00 -24.49 -36.06
CA PHE A 168 21.47 -23.61 -37.10
C PHE A 168 22.54 -22.66 -37.66
N PRO A 169 23.66 -23.16 -38.20
CA PRO A 169 24.75 -22.31 -38.67
C PRO A 169 24.30 -21.36 -39.79
N LEU A 170 24.68 -20.08 -39.69
CA LEU A 170 24.37 -19.05 -40.70
C LEU A 170 25.57 -18.78 -41.62
N PRO A 171 25.37 -18.76 -42.95
CA PRO A 171 26.43 -18.40 -43.90
C PRO A 171 26.92 -16.95 -43.72
N LEU A 172 28.16 -16.75 -43.23
CA LEU A 172 28.67 -15.41 -42.89
C LEU A 172 28.56 -14.39 -44.03
N ARG A 173 28.79 -14.80 -45.29
CA ARG A 173 28.70 -13.89 -46.46
C ARG A 173 27.36 -13.16 -46.56
N MET A 174 26.30 -13.88 -46.20
CA MET A 174 24.93 -13.48 -46.45
C MET A 174 24.37 -12.69 -45.28
N TYR A 175 24.86 -12.98 -44.08
CA TYR A 175 24.42 -12.36 -42.83
C TYR A 175 25.36 -11.24 -42.33
N CYS A 176 26.53 -11.08 -42.96
CA CYS A 176 27.50 -10.01 -42.74
C CYS A 176 27.83 -9.31 -44.08
N PRO A 177 26.94 -8.46 -44.61
CA PRO A 177 27.09 -7.86 -45.94
C PRO A 177 28.28 -6.89 -45.98
N ASN A 178 28.97 -6.82 -47.12
CA ASN A 178 30.04 -5.86 -47.42
C ASN A 178 31.23 -5.84 -46.43
N LEU A 179 31.42 -6.93 -45.68
CA LEU A 179 32.70 -7.24 -45.03
C LEU A 179 33.44 -8.19 -45.98
N ASP A 180 34.70 -7.92 -46.30
CA ASP A 180 35.51 -8.65 -47.30
C ASP A 180 35.85 -10.08 -46.84
N ILE A 181 34.83 -10.93 -46.73
CA ILE A 181 34.94 -12.30 -46.22
C ILE A 181 35.33 -13.19 -47.41
N SER A 182 36.58 -13.63 -47.42
CA SER A 182 37.14 -14.46 -48.50
C SER A 182 36.69 -15.92 -48.39
N ASP A 183 36.45 -16.59 -49.53
CA ASP A 183 35.98 -18.00 -49.59
C ASP A 183 36.94 -19.01 -48.89
N ARG A 184 38.17 -18.61 -48.54
CA ARG A 184 39.14 -19.44 -47.77
C ARG A 184 38.96 -19.37 -46.25
N ASP A 185 38.40 -18.30 -45.71
CA ASP A 185 38.16 -18.16 -44.26
C ASP A 185 36.94 -18.98 -43.79
N TYR A 186 36.13 -19.49 -44.74
CA TYR A 186 34.87 -20.20 -44.51
C TYR A 186 35.00 -21.60 -43.90
N LEU A 187 36.09 -22.32 -44.15
CA LEU A 187 36.24 -23.69 -43.65
C LEU A 187 36.60 -23.75 -42.16
N ASN A 188 37.18 -22.69 -41.59
CA ASN A 188 37.66 -22.72 -40.20
C ASN A 188 36.60 -22.31 -39.18
N PHE A 189 35.67 -21.40 -39.54
CA PHE A 189 34.52 -21.06 -38.66
C PHE A 189 33.42 -22.13 -38.69
N ALA A 190 33.38 -22.90 -39.77
CA ALA A 190 32.49 -24.02 -40.00
C ALA A 190 32.89 -25.32 -39.27
N VAL A 191 34.17 -25.46 -38.93
CA VAL A 191 34.76 -26.73 -38.49
C VAL A 191 35.32 -26.68 -37.07
N ASP A 192 35.42 -25.53 -36.40
CA ASP A 192 35.56 -25.55 -34.93
C ASP A 192 34.21 -25.72 -34.22
N ILE A 193 33.54 -26.80 -34.62
CA ILE A 193 32.42 -27.44 -33.92
C ILE A 193 32.89 -27.88 -32.52
N ASN A 194 34.21 -27.98 -32.30
CA ASN A 194 34.81 -28.40 -31.03
C ASN A 194 34.96 -27.24 -30.02
N TYR A 195 34.97 -25.96 -30.42
CA TYR A 195 35.09 -24.85 -29.46
C TYR A 195 33.75 -24.26 -29.00
N VAL A 196 32.65 -24.56 -29.71
CA VAL A 196 31.28 -24.41 -29.18
C VAL A 196 30.82 -25.70 -28.48
N GLU A 197 31.73 -26.63 -28.16
CA GLU A 197 31.48 -27.65 -27.13
C GLU A 197 31.49 -27.03 -25.73
N ARG A 198 30.60 -26.06 -25.48
CA ARG A 198 30.04 -25.94 -24.13
C ARG A 198 29.06 -27.08 -23.87
N PHE A 199 28.57 -27.74 -24.93
CA PHE A 199 27.66 -28.89 -24.92
C PHE A 199 28.01 -29.87 -26.05
N ASP A 200 28.32 -31.12 -25.69
CA ASP A 200 28.55 -32.22 -26.63
C ASP A 200 27.21 -32.67 -27.23
N TYR A 201 26.97 -32.29 -28.49
CA TYR A 201 25.80 -32.73 -29.28
C TYR A 201 26.15 -33.85 -30.27
N SER A 202 27.32 -34.48 -30.16
CA SER A 202 27.75 -35.57 -31.05
C SER A 202 26.76 -36.73 -31.10
N ASN A 203 25.97 -36.91 -30.04
CA ASN A 203 24.91 -37.91 -29.93
C ASN A 203 23.55 -37.50 -30.53
N ILE A 204 23.42 -36.30 -31.12
CA ILE A 204 22.19 -35.84 -31.81
C ILE A 204 22.48 -35.60 -33.32
N PRO A 205 22.88 -36.65 -34.07
CA PRO A 205 23.37 -36.51 -35.45
C PRO A 205 22.32 -36.03 -36.48
N PHE A 206 21.04 -35.97 -36.11
CA PHE A 206 19.93 -35.63 -37.01
C PHE A 206 19.49 -34.14 -37.00
N ALA A 207 20.12 -33.29 -36.18
CA ALA A 207 19.58 -31.96 -35.87
C ALA A 207 20.31 -30.75 -36.51
N LYS A 208 21.27 -30.95 -37.43
CA LYS A 208 22.01 -29.84 -38.07
C LYS A 208 21.24 -29.27 -39.28
N HIS A 209 20.82 -28.01 -39.20
CA HIS A 209 20.01 -27.31 -40.19
C HIS A 209 20.84 -26.41 -41.09
N ASN A 210 21.63 -27.04 -41.97
CA ASN A 210 22.60 -26.32 -42.78
C ASN A 210 22.06 -25.89 -44.16
N SER A 211 22.36 -24.64 -44.54
CA SER A 211 22.18 -24.07 -45.89
C SER A 211 23.50 -23.71 -46.59
N ASP A 212 24.62 -23.90 -45.87
CA ASP A 212 26.03 -23.86 -46.27
C ASP A 212 26.38 -24.54 -47.59
N PRO A 213 26.68 -23.85 -48.72
CA PRO A 213 27.17 -24.52 -49.89
C PRO A 213 28.39 -25.43 -49.70
N ILE A 214 29.24 -25.07 -48.76
CA ILE A 214 30.59 -25.60 -48.57
C ILE A 214 30.60 -26.67 -47.47
N GLN A 215 29.55 -26.75 -46.65
CA GLN A 215 29.47 -27.59 -45.45
C GLN A 215 28.49 -28.76 -45.59
N GLY A 216 28.98 -29.95 -45.94
CA GLY A 216 28.22 -31.21 -45.80
C GLY A 216 26.85 -31.25 -46.53
N ALA A 217 25.89 -32.02 -45.97
CA ALA A 217 24.56 -32.19 -46.55
C ALA A 217 23.66 -30.98 -46.24
N ARG A 218 23.19 -30.30 -47.29
CA ARG A 218 22.31 -29.12 -47.17
C ARG A 218 20.84 -29.53 -47.05
N ILE A 219 20.08 -28.72 -46.31
CA ILE A 219 18.62 -28.81 -46.23
C ILE A 219 17.96 -27.96 -47.33
N SER A 220 18.61 -26.89 -47.79
CA SER A 220 18.15 -26.01 -48.86
C SER A 220 19.34 -25.45 -49.65
N ASP A 221 19.14 -25.19 -50.94
CA ASP A 221 20.09 -24.45 -51.79
C ASP A 221 19.93 -22.93 -51.70
N ASP A 222 18.86 -22.46 -51.03
CA ASP A 222 18.64 -21.05 -50.75
C ASP A 222 19.51 -20.60 -49.56
N PRO A 223 20.48 -19.68 -49.76
CA PRO A 223 21.35 -19.17 -48.70
C PRO A 223 20.61 -18.31 -47.66
N TYR A 224 19.42 -17.82 -47.97
CA TYR A 224 18.54 -17.08 -47.05
C TYR A 224 17.46 -17.95 -46.42
N TRP A 225 17.51 -19.27 -46.61
CA TRP A 225 16.51 -20.22 -46.12
C TRP A 225 16.18 -20.02 -44.64
N PHE A 226 17.19 -19.78 -43.81
CA PHE A 226 16.97 -19.54 -42.38
C PHE A 226 16.11 -18.29 -42.12
N TYR A 227 16.36 -17.19 -42.81
CA TYR A 227 15.60 -15.95 -42.61
C TYR A 227 14.20 -16.03 -43.24
N GLU A 228 14.09 -16.59 -44.45
CA GLU A 228 12.85 -16.59 -45.21
C GLU A 228 11.86 -17.66 -44.73
N GLN A 229 12.34 -18.87 -44.44
CA GLN A 229 11.50 -20.02 -44.12
C GLN A 229 11.54 -20.36 -42.63
N THR A 230 12.73 -20.55 -42.07
CA THR A 230 12.91 -21.05 -40.70
C THR A 230 12.49 -20.02 -39.66
N LYS A 231 12.94 -18.79 -39.77
CA LYS A 231 12.63 -17.69 -38.83
C LYS A 231 11.14 -17.35 -38.84
N SER A 232 10.48 -17.42 -40.00
CA SER A 232 9.04 -17.24 -40.13
C SER A 232 8.28 -18.36 -39.40
N THR A 233 8.68 -19.61 -39.63
CA THR A 233 8.08 -20.80 -38.99
C THR A 233 8.30 -20.81 -37.47
N LEU A 234 9.52 -20.50 -37.02
CA LEU A 234 9.90 -20.48 -35.61
C LEU A 234 9.30 -19.31 -34.82
N LYS A 235 8.75 -18.30 -35.51
CA LYS A 235 8.11 -17.15 -34.87
C LYS A 235 6.94 -17.55 -33.96
N SER A 236 6.16 -18.57 -34.33
CA SER A 236 5.03 -19.07 -33.53
C SER A 236 5.46 -19.89 -32.30
N PHE A 237 6.67 -20.45 -32.34
CA PHE A 237 7.26 -21.25 -31.27
C PHE A 237 8.13 -20.44 -30.31
N ARG A 238 8.43 -19.18 -30.64
CA ARG A 238 9.23 -18.29 -29.80
C ARG A 238 8.53 -18.03 -28.47
N SER A 239 9.20 -18.39 -27.38
CA SER A 239 8.70 -18.18 -26.01
C SER A 239 9.17 -16.86 -25.42
N GLY A 240 10.27 -16.27 -25.91
CA GLY A 240 10.86 -15.06 -25.33
C GLY A 240 12.26 -14.72 -25.84
N ARG A 241 13.04 -14.06 -24.98
CA ARG A 241 14.46 -13.72 -25.18
C ARG A 241 15.32 -14.19 -24.01
N VAL A 242 16.58 -14.47 -24.30
CA VAL A 242 17.58 -14.71 -23.24
C VAL A 242 18.05 -13.36 -22.71
N VAL A 243 18.08 -13.22 -21.39
CA VAL A 243 18.61 -12.03 -20.73
C VAL A 243 19.78 -12.34 -19.81
N TYR A 244 20.75 -11.43 -19.79
CA TYR A 244 21.97 -11.53 -18.99
C TYR A 244 22.04 -10.38 -17.98
N GLY A 245 22.19 -10.71 -16.70
CA GLY A 245 22.47 -9.71 -15.66
C GLY A 245 23.91 -9.20 -15.75
N GLN A 246 24.15 -8.01 -15.21
CA GLN A 246 25.46 -7.36 -15.25
C GLN A 246 26.56 -8.21 -14.59
N GLU A 247 26.23 -8.91 -13.50
CA GLU A 247 27.16 -9.82 -12.81
C GLU A 247 27.67 -10.94 -13.73
N VAL A 248 26.77 -11.53 -14.53
CA VAL A 248 27.13 -12.61 -15.47
C VAL A 248 28.01 -12.07 -16.59
N LEU A 249 27.69 -10.88 -17.12
CA LEU A 249 28.48 -10.23 -18.16
C LEU A 249 29.89 -9.87 -17.67
N GLN A 250 30.01 -9.38 -16.43
CA GLN A 250 31.30 -9.10 -15.80
C GLN A 250 32.10 -10.38 -15.58
N LYS A 251 31.47 -11.45 -15.08
CA LYS A 251 32.12 -12.74 -14.88
C LYS A 251 32.68 -13.31 -16.18
N TYR A 252 31.91 -13.34 -17.26
CA TYR A 252 32.40 -13.85 -18.55
C TYR A 252 33.55 -13.00 -19.11
N ARG A 253 33.50 -11.69 -18.90
CA ARG A 253 34.63 -10.83 -19.25
C ARG A 253 35.87 -11.14 -18.42
N ASP A 254 35.74 -11.41 -17.11
CA ASP A 254 36.86 -11.80 -16.25
C ASP A 254 37.45 -13.16 -16.66
N ASP A 255 36.62 -14.09 -17.13
CA ASP A 255 37.00 -15.41 -17.66
C ASP A 255 37.64 -15.34 -19.07
N ARG A 256 38.08 -14.16 -19.52
CA ARG A 256 38.70 -13.88 -20.84
C ARG A 256 37.82 -14.16 -22.05
N VAL A 257 36.50 -14.16 -21.86
CA VAL A 257 35.54 -14.31 -22.95
C VAL A 257 35.28 -12.94 -23.58
N SER A 258 35.28 -12.86 -24.92
CA SER A 258 35.16 -11.60 -25.66
C SER A 258 33.70 -11.17 -25.83
N TRP A 259 33.01 -11.00 -24.70
CA TRP A 259 31.61 -10.59 -24.64
C TRP A 259 31.44 -9.09 -24.47
N GLY A 260 30.42 -8.54 -25.11
CA GLY A 260 30.15 -7.11 -25.09
C GLY A 260 28.67 -6.77 -25.20
N ALA A 261 28.25 -5.68 -24.56
CA ALA A 261 26.88 -5.18 -24.63
C ALA A 261 26.83 -3.81 -25.31
N ILE A 262 26.13 -3.70 -26.44
CA ILE A 262 25.96 -2.44 -27.20
C ILE A 262 24.47 -2.18 -27.36
N ASP A 263 24.00 -1.02 -26.91
CA ASP A 263 22.58 -0.62 -26.93
C ASP A 263 21.64 -1.65 -26.24
N GLY A 264 22.12 -2.27 -25.16
CA GLY A 264 21.36 -3.27 -24.42
C GLY A 264 21.32 -4.67 -25.06
N ARG A 265 22.00 -4.88 -26.19
CA ARG A 265 22.19 -6.21 -26.80
C ARG A 265 23.54 -6.78 -26.47
N VAL A 266 23.60 -8.08 -26.16
CA VAL A 266 24.81 -8.82 -25.80
C VAL A 266 25.31 -9.60 -27.02
N TYR A 267 26.61 -9.50 -27.28
CA TYR A 267 27.29 -10.15 -28.38
C TYR A 267 28.49 -10.96 -27.87
N ASP A 268 28.71 -12.12 -28.47
CA ASP A 268 29.86 -12.99 -28.22
C ASP A 268 30.80 -12.98 -29.43
N LEU A 269 31.93 -12.28 -29.33
CA LEU A 269 32.94 -12.24 -30.40
C LEU A 269 34.11 -13.22 -30.15
N SER A 270 33.99 -14.12 -29.17
CA SER A 270 35.11 -14.97 -28.71
C SER A 270 35.66 -15.86 -29.80
N VAL A 271 34.78 -16.43 -30.63
CA VAL A 271 35.21 -17.31 -31.73
C VAL A 271 36.07 -16.55 -32.74
N TYR A 272 35.65 -15.34 -33.13
CA TYR A 272 36.45 -14.49 -34.03
C TYR A 272 37.77 -14.08 -33.38
N VAL A 273 37.75 -13.62 -32.14
CA VAL A 273 38.96 -13.16 -31.43
C VAL A 273 39.97 -14.29 -31.25
N ASN A 274 39.54 -15.48 -30.81
CA ASN A 274 40.43 -16.63 -30.62
C ASN A 274 41.04 -17.13 -31.95
N MET A 275 40.28 -17.08 -33.04
CA MET A 275 40.81 -17.44 -34.37
C MET A 275 41.88 -16.46 -34.86
N THR A 276 41.87 -15.20 -34.40
CA THR A 276 42.95 -14.26 -34.74
C THR A 276 44.29 -14.55 -34.04
N GLU A 277 44.35 -15.54 -33.14
CA GLU A 277 45.58 -15.97 -32.49
C GLU A 277 46.38 -16.99 -33.32
N HIS A 278 45.74 -17.72 -34.24
CA HIS A 278 46.36 -18.74 -35.10
C HIS A 278 46.33 -18.31 -36.58
N GLU A 279 47.39 -18.59 -37.36
CA GLU A 279 47.46 -18.26 -38.79
C GLU A 279 46.73 -19.29 -39.65
N PRO A 280 45.95 -18.88 -40.68
CA PRO A 280 45.78 -17.52 -41.19
C PRO A 280 44.71 -16.72 -40.42
N LYS A 281 45.02 -15.46 -40.09
CA LYS A 281 44.12 -14.59 -39.31
C LYS A 281 43.01 -13.99 -40.17
N PRO A 282 41.73 -14.15 -39.82
CA PRO A 282 40.65 -13.44 -40.50
C PRO A 282 40.80 -11.92 -40.29
N SER A 283 40.68 -11.14 -41.37
CA SER A 283 40.90 -9.68 -41.36
C SER A 283 39.66 -8.85 -41.72
N TRP A 284 38.51 -9.51 -41.90
CA TRP A 284 37.28 -8.88 -42.37
C TRP A 284 36.53 -8.06 -41.32
N MET A 285 36.79 -8.27 -40.02
CA MET A 285 36.26 -7.40 -38.95
C MET A 285 37.23 -6.24 -38.68
N PRO A 286 36.76 -4.97 -38.64
CA PRO A 286 37.61 -3.83 -38.34
C PRO A 286 38.34 -3.98 -36.99
N THR A 287 39.63 -3.61 -36.96
CA THR A 287 40.50 -3.81 -35.80
C THR A 287 40.01 -3.04 -34.58
N GLU A 288 39.39 -1.87 -34.79
CA GLU A 288 38.78 -1.04 -33.76
C GLU A 288 37.63 -1.77 -33.05
N VAL A 289 36.82 -2.54 -33.80
CA VAL A 289 35.72 -3.35 -33.25
C VAL A 289 36.31 -4.52 -32.48
N VAL A 290 37.28 -5.23 -33.06
CA VAL A 290 37.93 -6.38 -32.39
C VAL A 290 38.58 -5.94 -31.08
N ASN A 291 39.24 -4.78 -31.08
CA ASN A 291 39.85 -4.20 -29.88
C ASN A 291 38.82 -3.80 -28.83
N LEU A 292 37.59 -3.45 -29.21
CA LEU A 292 36.51 -3.14 -28.27
C LEU A 292 36.05 -4.38 -27.49
N PHE A 293 36.11 -5.56 -28.11
CA PHE A 293 35.69 -6.84 -27.51
C PHE A 293 36.85 -7.62 -26.85
N LYS A 294 38.10 -7.30 -27.19
CA LYS A 294 39.29 -7.96 -26.61
C LYS A 294 39.43 -7.69 -25.11
N PHE A 295 39.84 -8.72 -24.37
CA PHE A 295 40.03 -8.70 -22.92
C PHE A 295 41.00 -7.60 -22.40
N GLY A 296 42.04 -7.26 -23.17
CA GLY A 296 43.14 -6.39 -22.73
C GLY A 296 42.90 -4.87 -22.80
N SER A 297 41.86 -4.41 -23.50
CA SER A 297 41.46 -2.99 -23.58
C SER A 297 40.45 -2.61 -22.48
N SER A 298 40.14 -3.53 -21.58
CA SER A 298 38.94 -3.52 -20.74
C SER A 298 39.26 -3.47 -19.23
N TYR A 299 40.07 -2.50 -18.79
CA TYR A 299 40.01 -2.05 -17.38
C TYR A 299 38.99 -0.90 -17.24
N ASP A 300 38.92 0.02 -18.20
CA ASP A 300 37.97 1.15 -18.18
C ASP A 300 36.52 0.77 -18.54
N ILE A 301 36.32 -0.30 -19.33
CA ILE A 301 34.99 -0.75 -19.78
C ILE A 301 34.30 -1.68 -18.76
N LYS A 302 35.01 -2.13 -17.71
CA LYS A 302 34.42 -2.92 -16.62
C LYS A 302 33.37 -2.14 -15.82
N ASN A 303 33.46 -0.81 -15.82
CA ASN A 303 32.58 0.11 -15.11
C ASN A 303 31.78 1.06 -16.03
N GLY A 304 31.89 0.91 -17.36
CA GLY A 304 31.30 1.82 -18.35
C GLY A 304 30.44 1.12 -19.39
N GLU A 305 29.49 1.85 -19.98
CA GLU A 305 28.66 1.36 -21.08
C GLU A 305 29.49 1.26 -22.38
N MET A 306 29.72 0.05 -22.86
CA MET A 306 30.42 -0.22 -24.14
C MET A 306 29.73 0.46 -25.34
N THR A 307 28.45 0.79 -25.21
CA THR A 307 27.70 1.66 -26.13
C THR A 307 28.39 3.00 -26.42
N ASN A 308 28.95 3.66 -25.40
CA ASN A 308 29.60 4.97 -25.59
C ASN A 308 30.85 4.84 -26.46
N TYR A 309 31.68 3.85 -26.14
CA TYR A 309 32.87 3.52 -26.92
C TYR A 309 32.51 3.09 -28.35
N TRP A 310 31.45 2.30 -28.53
CA TRP A 310 30.92 1.95 -29.85
C TRP A 310 30.56 3.20 -30.66
N ASN A 311 29.88 4.17 -30.03
CA ASN A 311 29.48 5.42 -30.69
C ASN A 311 30.68 6.29 -31.10
N GLU A 312 31.74 6.30 -30.30
CA GLU A 312 32.97 7.06 -30.55
C GLU A 312 33.95 6.41 -31.54
N LEU A 313 33.70 5.17 -31.99
CA LEU A 313 34.53 4.50 -32.99
C LEU A 313 34.66 5.34 -34.28
N LYS A 314 35.91 5.56 -34.70
CA LYS A 314 36.27 6.25 -35.94
C LYS A 314 36.13 5.33 -37.17
N LEU A 315 34.93 4.83 -37.40
CA LEU A 315 34.55 4.07 -38.58
C LEU A 315 33.61 4.91 -39.45
N ASP A 316 33.65 4.71 -40.76
CA ASP A 316 32.63 5.27 -41.63
C ASP A 316 31.24 4.66 -41.29
N ALA A 317 30.18 5.45 -41.51
CA ALA A 317 28.84 5.07 -41.08
C ALA A 317 28.32 3.80 -41.76
N GLU A 318 28.76 3.53 -42.99
CA GLU A 318 28.36 2.37 -43.78
C GLU A 318 28.99 1.09 -43.22
N THR A 319 30.32 1.07 -43.04
CA THR A 319 31.05 -0.04 -42.42
C THR A 319 30.55 -0.29 -41.00
N LYS A 320 30.31 0.76 -40.21
CA LYS A 320 29.77 0.63 -38.86
C LYS A 320 28.38 -0.03 -38.85
N ASN A 321 27.52 0.31 -39.81
CA ASN A 321 26.22 -0.33 -39.99
C ASN A 321 26.35 -1.78 -40.46
N ASN A 322 27.24 -2.07 -41.42
CA ASN A 322 27.51 -3.42 -41.91
C ASN A 322 28.01 -4.35 -40.79
N VAL A 323 28.94 -3.86 -39.96
CA VAL A 323 29.39 -4.57 -38.76
C VAL A 323 28.24 -4.76 -37.77
N LYS A 324 27.41 -3.74 -37.53
CA LYS A 324 26.26 -3.87 -36.61
C LYS A 324 25.27 -4.94 -37.09
N VAL A 325 24.99 -5.00 -38.39
CA VAL A 325 24.14 -6.03 -39.01
C VAL A 325 24.77 -7.41 -38.83
N CYS A 326 26.08 -7.54 -39.05
CA CYS A 326 26.81 -8.79 -38.82
C CYS A 326 26.74 -9.25 -37.36
N LEU A 327 26.98 -8.34 -36.41
CA LEU A 327 26.86 -8.59 -34.98
C LEU A 327 25.44 -9.04 -34.59
N ASP A 328 24.41 -8.36 -35.10
CA ASP A 328 23.00 -8.66 -34.83
C ASP A 328 22.53 -10.01 -35.39
N ASN A 329 23.09 -10.44 -36.52
CA ASN A 329 22.70 -11.70 -37.15
C ASN A 329 23.45 -12.91 -36.62
N VAL A 330 24.77 -12.78 -36.41
CA VAL A 330 25.66 -13.94 -36.17
C VAL A 330 26.11 -14.01 -34.72
N PHE A 331 26.51 -12.88 -34.12
CA PHE A 331 27.18 -12.84 -32.83
C PHE A 331 26.24 -12.51 -31.65
N TYR A 332 24.97 -12.24 -31.93
CA TYR A 332 23.97 -11.88 -30.92
C TYR A 332 23.56 -13.08 -30.06
N VAL A 333 23.74 -12.97 -28.74
CA VAL A 333 23.44 -14.04 -27.79
C VAL A 333 22.27 -13.73 -26.85
N GLY A 334 21.83 -12.47 -26.76
CA GLY A 334 20.66 -12.07 -25.97
C GLY A 334 20.68 -10.60 -25.59
N ASP A 335 19.80 -10.20 -24.67
CA ASP A 335 19.70 -8.81 -24.21
C ASP A 335 20.30 -8.67 -22.79
N VAL A 336 20.71 -7.46 -22.41
CA VAL A 336 20.97 -7.11 -21.02
C VAL A 336 19.64 -7.18 -20.26
N ASP A 337 19.64 -7.71 -19.04
CA ASP A 337 18.42 -7.83 -18.22
C ASP A 337 17.74 -6.46 -18.07
N PRO A 338 16.55 -6.24 -18.66
CA PRO A 338 15.89 -4.95 -18.63
C PRO A 338 15.54 -4.54 -17.20
N SER A 339 15.32 -5.49 -16.30
CA SER A 339 15.03 -5.21 -14.88
C SER A 339 16.19 -4.52 -14.17
N GLU A 340 17.41 -4.69 -14.66
CA GLU A 340 18.60 -4.05 -14.14
C GLU A 340 18.85 -2.67 -14.74
N THR A 341 18.08 -2.23 -15.74
CA THR A 341 18.25 -0.89 -16.33
C THR A 341 17.73 0.19 -15.40
N LEU A 342 18.33 1.38 -15.45
CA LEU A 342 17.87 2.53 -14.67
C LEU A 342 16.38 2.82 -14.93
N LYS A 343 15.94 2.69 -16.20
CA LYS A 343 14.55 2.90 -16.60
C LYS A 343 13.58 2.00 -15.81
N CYS A 344 13.89 0.72 -15.66
CA CYS A 344 13.06 -0.21 -14.87
C CYS A 344 13.25 -0.01 -13.35
N ARG A 345 14.46 0.37 -12.89
CA ARG A 345 14.72 0.58 -11.45
C ARG A 345 14.19 1.89 -10.87
N VAL A 346 13.79 2.88 -11.69
CA VAL A 346 13.27 4.16 -11.18
C VAL A 346 12.07 3.95 -10.24
N THR A 347 11.15 3.06 -10.60
CA THR A 347 10.01 2.73 -9.74
C THR A 347 10.45 2.10 -8.44
N ASP A 348 11.46 1.23 -8.48
CA ASP A 348 11.99 0.57 -7.30
C ASP A 348 12.71 1.55 -6.36
N ILE A 349 13.47 2.49 -6.92
CA ILE A 349 14.14 3.55 -6.17
C ILE A 349 13.10 4.46 -5.51
N LEU A 350 12.07 4.89 -6.25
CA LEU A 350 10.99 5.71 -5.70
C LEU A 350 10.27 4.98 -4.55
N LEU A 351 9.91 3.72 -4.76
CA LEU A 351 9.29 2.87 -3.74
C LEU A 351 10.19 2.72 -2.51
N LEU A 352 11.49 2.50 -2.70
CA LEU A 352 12.46 2.36 -1.62
C LEU A 352 12.57 3.65 -0.81
N VAL A 353 12.59 4.83 -1.45
CA VAL A 353 12.65 6.13 -0.76
C VAL A 353 11.40 6.34 0.09
N PHE A 354 10.20 6.20 -0.48
CA PHE A 354 8.95 6.37 0.28
C PHE A 354 8.81 5.35 1.41
N SER A 355 9.23 4.12 1.16
CA SER A 355 9.20 3.07 2.16
C SER A 355 10.24 3.26 3.26
N GLY A 356 11.42 3.80 2.94
CA GLY A 356 12.42 4.19 3.92
C GLY A 356 11.90 5.26 4.87
N ILE A 357 11.17 6.24 4.34
CA ILE A 357 10.46 7.24 5.17
C ILE A 357 9.42 6.55 6.06
N ALA A 358 8.55 5.70 5.52
CA ALA A 358 7.54 4.98 6.30
C ALA A 358 8.16 4.07 7.40
N LEU A 359 9.24 3.36 7.08
CA LEU A 359 9.96 2.49 8.02
C LEU A 359 10.61 3.32 9.14
N SER A 360 11.20 4.47 8.81
CA SER A 360 11.79 5.38 9.79
C SER A 360 10.76 5.87 10.81
N VAL A 361 9.56 6.26 10.36
CA VAL A 361 8.45 6.65 11.25
C VAL A 361 7.97 5.48 12.09
N THR A 362 7.86 4.28 11.52
CA THR A 362 7.50 3.07 12.25
C THR A 362 8.55 2.73 13.31
N ALA A 363 9.83 2.91 13.01
CA ALA A 363 10.93 2.72 13.96
C ALA A 363 10.87 3.75 15.10
N VAL A 364 10.61 5.03 14.82
CA VAL A 364 10.41 6.05 15.86
C VAL A 364 9.23 5.68 16.78
N LYS A 365 8.12 5.21 16.20
CA LYS A 365 6.96 4.74 16.98
C LYS A 365 7.29 3.52 17.84
N PHE A 366 8.02 2.56 17.29
CA PHE A 366 8.48 1.39 18.03
C PHE A 366 9.36 1.79 19.21
N LEU A 367 10.34 2.67 18.99
CA LEU A 367 11.22 3.19 20.05
C LEU A 367 10.42 3.96 21.11
N ALA A 368 9.45 4.78 20.70
CA ALA A 368 8.56 5.48 21.63
C ALA A 368 7.70 4.49 22.45
N ALA A 369 7.22 3.42 21.82
CA ALA A 369 6.40 2.39 22.46
C ALA A 369 7.19 1.49 23.43
N LEU A 370 8.51 1.39 23.28
CA LEU A 370 9.36 0.75 24.30
C LEU A 370 9.28 1.49 25.64
N GLN A 371 9.00 2.79 25.64
CA GLN A 371 8.86 3.62 26.84
C GLN A 371 10.11 3.50 27.74
N LEU A 372 11.31 3.61 27.15
CA LEU A 372 12.60 3.49 27.87
C LEU A 372 12.84 4.63 28.90
N SER A 373 11.91 5.57 29.04
CA SER A 373 11.96 6.60 30.07
C SER A 373 11.88 5.96 31.46
N SER A 374 12.73 6.41 32.38
CA SER A 374 12.68 5.98 33.78
C SER A 374 11.27 6.19 34.35
N LYS A 375 10.73 5.20 35.06
CA LYS A 375 9.55 5.36 35.91
C LYS A 375 9.90 6.36 37.02
N ARG A 376 9.66 7.64 36.77
CA ARG A 376 9.69 8.67 37.81
C ARG A 376 8.27 8.80 38.33
N ASP A 377 8.12 8.59 39.63
CA ASP A 377 6.91 9.00 40.34
C ASP A 377 6.59 10.45 39.96
N PRO A 378 5.31 10.79 39.75
CA PRO A 378 4.93 12.15 39.41
C PRO A 378 5.51 13.09 40.48
N GLN A 379 6.44 13.96 40.07
CA GLN A 379 6.96 15.00 40.95
C GLN A 379 5.77 15.87 41.40
N ASP A 380 5.55 15.86 42.71
CA ASP A 380 4.62 16.67 43.50
C ASP A 380 3.16 16.14 43.58
N TYR A 381 2.89 15.34 44.63
CA TYR A 381 1.52 14.98 45.08
C TYR A 381 0.70 16.20 45.59
N ASP A 382 1.31 17.39 45.61
CA ASP A 382 0.75 18.65 46.09
C ASP A 382 0.12 19.50 44.97
N LYS A 383 0.04 19.00 43.74
CA LYS A 383 -0.64 19.68 42.62
C LYS A 383 -2.14 19.42 42.65
N PHE A 384 -2.92 20.42 42.22
CA PHE A 384 -4.34 20.24 41.91
C PHE A 384 -4.51 19.33 40.69
N VAL A 385 -5.34 18.29 40.80
CA VAL A 385 -5.57 17.27 39.77
C VAL A 385 -7.06 17.16 39.50
N ILE A 386 -7.44 17.23 38.22
CA ILE A 386 -8.79 16.94 37.76
C ILE A 386 -8.81 15.53 37.15
N LEU A 387 -9.55 14.63 37.78
CA LEU A 387 -9.73 13.23 37.36
C LEU A 387 -11.04 13.14 36.57
N GLN A 388 -10.93 13.17 35.25
CA GLN A 388 -12.10 13.11 34.37
C GLN A 388 -12.54 11.65 34.15
N VAL A 389 -13.80 11.36 34.45
CA VAL A 389 -14.36 10.00 34.44
C VAL A 389 -15.52 9.92 33.46
N PRO A 390 -15.30 9.47 32.22
CA PRO A 390 -16.40 9.25 31.29
C PRO A 390 -17.09 7.91 31.59
N CYS A 391 -18.38 7.96 31.91
CA CYS A 391 -19.23 6.80 32.20
C CYS A 391 -20.32 6.67 31.15
N TYR A 392 -20.36 5.57 30.40
CA TYR A 392 -21.33 5.39 29.31
C TYR A 392 -22.02 4.04 29.37
N THR A 393 -23.33 4.03 29.66
CA THR A 393 -24.12 2.81 29.83
C THR A 393 -23.50 1.80 30.81
N GLU A 394 -22.77 2.29 31.81
CA GLU A 394 -22.07 1.47 32.80
C GLU A 394 -23.00 1.08 33.96
N GLY A 395 -22.81 -0.12 34.51
CA GLY A 395 -23.53 -0.59 35.69
C GLY A 395 -22.94 -0.05 37.00
N GLU A 396 -23.73 -0.11 38.07
CA GLU A 396 -23.38 0.47 39.38
C GLU A 396 -22.02 -0.02 39.91
N GLU A 397 -21.79 -1.32 39.85
CA GLU A 397 -20.55 -1.93 40.34
C GLU A 397 -19.30 -1.41 39.59
N SER A 398 -19.42 -1.17 38.28
CA SER A 398 -18.32 -0.63 37.46
C SER A 398 -18.01 0.82 37.83
N VAL A 399 -19.06 1.63 37.95
CA VAL A 399 -18.95 3.04 38.34
C VAL A 399 -18.37 3.15 39.75
N ARG A 400 -18.88 2.37 40.71
CA ARG A 400 -18.42 2.34 42.10
C ARG A 400 -16.93 2.01 42.18
N ARG A 401 -16.49 0.90 41.56
CA ARG A 401 -15.07 0.53 41.52
C ARG A 401 -14.18 1.60 40.92
N THR A 402 -14.65 2.28 39.87
CA THR A 402 -13.90 3.36 39.23
C THR A 402 -13.74 4.55 40.17
N LEU A 403 -14.82 5.00 40.80
CA LEU A 403 -14.79 6.15 41.72
C LEU A 403 -13.98 5.84 42.99
N GLU A 404 -14.14 4.66 43.58
CA GLU A 404 -13.36 4.23 44.75
C GLU A 404 -11.86 4.11 44.44
N SER A 405 -11.51 3.58 43.26
CA SER A 405 -10.12 3.50 42.81
C SER A 405 -9.50 4.88 42.61
N LEU A 406 -10.29 5.88 42.20
CA LEU A 406 -9.80 7.26 42.02
C LEU A 406 -9.70 8.01 43.35
N ALA A 407 -10.64 7.76 44.27
CA ALA A 407 -10.62 8.32 45.62
C ALA A 407 -9.38 7.84 46.40
N THR A 408 -8.96 6.59 46.22
CA THR A 408 -7.81 5.98 46.91
C THR A 408 -6.44 6.31 46.31
N LEU A 409 -6.36 7.17 45.28
CA LEU A 409 -5.09 7.64 44.73
C LEU A 409 -4.29 8.45 45.76
N GLN A 410 -2.96 8.37 45.67
CA GLN A 410 -2.00 9.01 46.56
C GLN A 410 -1.99 10.56 46.53
N TYR A 411 -2.68 11.19 45.57
CA TYR A 411 -2.85 12.65 45.58
C TYR A 411 -3.68 13.07 46.79
N LYS A 412 -3.31 14.20 47.43
CA LYS A 412 -4.07 14.74 48.57
C LYS A 412 -5.52 15.01 48.18
N ASP A 413 -6.48 14.61 49.04
CA ASP A 413 -7.92 14.74 48.76
C ASP A 413 -8.34 16.19 48.49
N GLN A 414 -7.80 17.15 49.23
CA GLN A 414 -8.04 18.59 49.04
C GLN A 414 -7.60 19.14 47.67
N ASN A 415 -6.77 18.38 46.95
CA ASN A 415 -6.26 18.75 45.64
C ASN A 415 -6.88 17.90 44.50
N LYS A 416 -7.80 16.97 44.81
CA LYS A 416 -8.46 16.11 43.83
C LYS A 416 -9.85 16.64 43.49
N LEU A 417 -10.12 16.82 42.20
CA LEU A 417 -11.47 17.03 41.67
C LEU A 417 -11.82 15.84 40.76
N ILE A 418 -12.82 15.05 41.13
CA ILE A 418 -13.35 13.99 40.26
C ILE A 418 -14.47 14.60 39.40
N PHE A 419 -14.26 14.65 38.09
CA PHE A 419 -15.21 15.21 37.13
C PHE A 419 -15.86 14.08 36.32
N VAL A 420 -17.05 13.65 36.74
CA VAL A 420 -17.77 12.54 36.10
C VAL A 420 -18.63 13.05 34.94
N ILE A 421 -18.47 12.42 33.78
CA ILE A 421 -19.21 12.74 32.56
C ILE A 421 -20.04 11.50 32.20
N ALA A 422 -21.33 11.54 32.48
CA ALA A 422 -22.25 10.49 32.08
C ALA A 422 -22.77 10.67 30.64
N ASP A 423 -23.41 9.64 30.08
CA ASP A 423 -24.24 9.81 28.89
C ASP A 423 -25.54 10.57 29.23
N GLY A 424 -26.42 10.75 28.23
CA GLY A 424 -27.77 11.25 28.46
C GLY A 424 -28.60 10.28 29.31
N MET A 425 -29.87 10.61 29.55
CA MET A 425 -30.81 9.78 30.31
C MET A 425 -31.18 8.48 29.55
N ILE A 426 -30.22 7.55 29.43
CA ILE A 426 -30.33 6.32 28.66
C ILE A 426 -30.01 5.14 29.55
N ILE A 427 -30.86 4.12 29.49
CA ILE A 427 -30.73 2.89 30.25
C ILE A 427 -29.86 1.92 29.44
N GLY A 428 -28.69 1.58 29.98
CA GLY A 428 -27.79 0.58 29.41
C GLY A 428 -28.40 -0.82 29.44
N GLY A 429 -27.99 -1.70 28.51
CA GLY A 429 -28.44 -3.09 28.53
C GLY A 429 -27.99 -3.80 29.81
N GLY A 430 -28.95 -4.27 30.61
CA GLY A 430 -28.67 -4.91 31.91
C GLY A 430 -28.68 -3.96 33.12
N ASN A 431 -29.03 -2.69 32.93
CA ASN A 431 -29.22 -1.72 34.01
C ASN A 431 -30.70 -1.37 34.18
N ASP A 432 -31.12 -1.05 35.40
CA ASP A 432 -32.49 -0.59 35.69
C ASP A 432 -32.62 0.94 35.64
N LEU A 433 -31.49 1.65 35.70
CA LEU A 433 -31.41 3.11 35.79
C LEU A 433 -30.47 3.69 34.72
N PRO A 434 -30.70 4.94 34.30
CA PRO A 434 -29.73 5.68 33.48
C PRO A 434 -28.40 5.88 34.20
N THR A 435 -27.29 5.91 33.47
CA THR A 435 -25.95 6.09 34.06
C THR A 435 -25.79 7.35 34.91
N PRO A 436 -26.32 8.54 34.55
CA PRO A 436 -26.29 9.71 35.44
C PRO A 436 -26.90 9.42 36.80
N ARG A 437 -28.00 8.64 36.82
CA ARG A 437 -28.70 8.30 38.05
C ARG A 437 -27.98 7.26 38.88
N ILE A 438 -27.35 6.28 38.22
CA ILE A 438 -26.45 5.33 38.88
C ILE A 438 -25.30 6.07 39.56
N VAL A 439 -24.67 7.04 38.90
CA VAL A 439 -23.60 7.86 39.48
C VAL A 439 -24.09 8.60 40.73
N LEU A 440 -25.25 9.27 40.66
CA LEU A 440 -25.84 9.97 41.81
C LEU A 440 -26.13 9.03 42.98
N ASN A 441 -26.65 7.82 42.71
CA ASN A 441 -26.91 6.81 43.73
C ASN A 441 -25.60 6.32 44.39
N VAL A 442 -24.55 6.07 43.61
CA VAL A 442 -23.24 5.66 44.13
C VAL A 442 -22.64 6.73 45.04
N LEU A 443 -22.84 8.01 44.69
CA LEU A 443 -22.38 9.16 45.47
C LEU A 443 -23.30 9.51 46.66
N GLY A 444 -24.45 8.86 46.81
CA GLY A 444 -25.39 9.09 47.91
C GLY A 444 -26.18 10.41 47.81
N VAL A 445 -26.35 10.95 46.60
CA VAL A 445 -27.15 12.18 46.38
C VAL A 445 -28.65 11.88 46.54
N ASP A 446 -29.41 12.81 47.14
CA ASP A 446 -30.86 12.66 47.32
C ASP A 446 -31.54 12.40 45.95
N PRO A 447 -32.32 11.31 45.81
CA PRO A 447 -33.10 11.02 44.62
C PRO A 447 -34.00 12.18 44.16
N LYS A 448 -34.43 13.09 45.03
CA LYS A 448 -35.29 14.21 44.65
C LYS A 448 -34.58 15.32 43.89
N LEU A 449 -33.25 15.34 43.91
CA LEU A 449 -32.46 16.35 43.21
C LEU A 449 -32.33 15.96 41.73
N GLU A 450 -32.84 16.79 40.83
CA GLU A 450 -32.62 16.68 39.38
C GLU A 450 -31.66 17.80 38.94
N PRO A 451 -30.36 17.50 38.77
CA PRO A 451 -29.39 18.49 38.36
C PRO A 451 -29.57 18.89 36.89
N GLU A 452 -29.23 20.15 36.57
CA GLU A 452 -29.26 20.67 35.21
C GLU A 452 -28.26 19.91 34.31
N SER A 453 -28.70 19.55 33.10
CA SER A 453 -27.89 18.77 32.17
C SER A 453 -27.12 19.66 31.20
N PHE A 454 -25.80 19.48 31.13
CA PHE A 454 -24.93 20.15 30.16
C PHE A 454 -24.40 19.17 29.11
N ALA A 455 -24.34 19.59 27.85
CA ALA A 455 -23.80 18.77 26.77
C ALA A 455 -22.26 18.82 26.75
N PHE A 456 -21.60 17.66 26.57
CA PHE A 456 -20.13 17.55 26.56
C PHE A 456 -19.60 16.70 25.39
N LYS A 457 -18.47 17.11 24.79
CA LYS A 457 -17.82 16.43 23.65
C LYS A 457 -16.52 15.74 24.07
N ASN A 458 -16.61 14.48 24.52
CA ASN A 458 -15.48 13.76 25.13
C ASN A 458 -14.35 13.35 24.15
N ARG A 459 -14.65 12.85 22.95
CA ARG A 459 -13.61 12.26 22.05
C ARG A 459 -12.58 13.25 21.46
N TYR A 460 -12.82 14.54 21.62
CA TYR A 460 -11.98 15.63 21.12
C TYR A 460 -11.25 16.35 22.26
N LEU A 461 -11.47 15.91 23.51
CA LEU A 461 -11.01 16.60 24.71
C LEU A 461 -9.50 16.81 24.75
N THR A 462 -8.71 15.77 24.48
CA THR A 462 -7.24 15.87 24.52
C THR A 462 -6.73 16.91 23.52
N THR A 463 -7.29 16.94 22.31
CA THR A 463 -6.95 17.94 21.30
C THR A 463 -7.40 19.33 21.71
N LEU A 464 -8.60 19.46 22.30
CA LEU A 464 -9.08 20.73 22.85
C LEU A 464 -8.17 21.26 23.96
N MET A 465 -7.73 20.39 24.88
CA MET A 465 -6.82 20.79 25.96
C MET A 465 -5.50 21.33 25.40
N LEU A 466 -4.95 20.71 24.34
CA LEU A 466 -3.76 21.23 23.66
C LEU A 466 -3.99 22.58 22.97
N GLN A 467 -5.19 22.79 22.41
CA GLN A 467 -5.54 24.04 21.72
C GLN A 467 -5.77 25.19 22.70
N GLN A 468 -6.49 24.94 23.79
CA GLN A 468 -6.91 25.96 24.76
C GLN A 468 -5.83 26.23 25.82
N PHE A 469 -5.06 25.21 26.19
CA PHE A 469 -4.05 25.29 27.25
C PHE A 469 -2.65 24.87 26.73
N PRO A 470 -2.09 25.58 25.72
CA PRO A 470 -0.83 25.19 25.08
C PRO A 470 0.38 25.20 26.03
N ASN A 471 0.32 25.99 27.11
CA ASN A 471 1.38 26.09 28.11
C ASN A 471 1.39 24.92 29.12
N TYR A 472 0.37 24.06 29.10
CA TYR A 472 0.24 22.93 30.03
C TYR A 472 0.83 21.66 29.43
N LYS A 473 1.48 20.85 30.29
CA LYS A 473 2.04 19.55 29.89
C LYS A 473 1.02 18.44 30.10
N MET A 474 0.67 17.73 29.04
CA MET A 474 -0.09 16.47 29.16
C MET A 474 0.86 15.29 29.30
N LYS A 475 0.54 14.37 30.20
CA LYS A 475 1.32 13.14 30.47
C LYS A 475 0.41 11.93 30.28
N PHE A 476 0.92 10.91 29.61
CA PHE A 476 0.28 9.60 29.49
C PHE A 476 0.80 8.67 30.59
N THR A 477 -0.11 7.97 31.27
CA THR A 477 0.21 7.01 32.34
C THR A 477 -0.14 5.59 31.86
N PRO A 478 0.85 4.74 31.54
CA PRO A 478 0.61 3.42 30.95
C PRO A 478 0.13 2.37 31.95
N ASP A 479 0.26 2.59 33.27
CA ASP A 479 -0.09 1.60 34.30
C ASP A 479 -1.61 1.44 34.50
N ALA A 480 -2.42 2.35 33.95
CA ALA A 480 -3.88 2.27 34.03
C ALA A 480 -4.40 1.11 33.17
N THR A 481 -5.14 0.18 33.79
CA THR A 481 -5.78 -0.94 33.09
C THR A 481 -7.28 -0.72 32.98
N CYS A 482 -7.83 -0.87 31.78
CA CYS A 482 -9.25 -0.78 31.52
C CYS A 482 -9.74 -2.15 30.99
N ARG A 483 -10.86 -2.63 31.52
CA ARG A 483 -11.54 -3.84 31.03
C ARG A 483 -12.77 -3.41 30.25
N THR A 484 -12.96 -3.99 29.07
CA THR A 484 -14.15 -3.77 28.24
C THR A 484 -14.78 -5.10 27.88
N VAL A 485 -16.10 -5.10 27.71
CA VAL A 485 -16.84 -6.24 27.17
C VAL A 485 -16.67 -6.25 25.65
N VAL A 486 -16.35 -7.42 25.10
CA VAL A 486 -16.22 -7.62 23.65
C VAL A 486 -17.63 -7.69 23.03
N PRO A 487 -17.89 -7.01 21.90
CA PRO A 487 -19.21 -7.07 21.26
C PRO A 487 -19.53 -8.49 20.74
N GLU A 488 -20.71 -9.00 21.09
CA GLU A 488 -21.18 -10.32 20.65
C GLU A 488 -21.78 -10.32 19.23
N LYS A 489 -22.21 -9.14 18.75
CA LYS A 489 -22.86 -8.97 17.44
C LYS A 489 -22.01 -8.14 16.49
N PHE A 490 -21.93 -8.57 15.23
CA PHE A 490 -21.16 -7.88 14.19
C PHE A 490 -21.60 -6.43 13.97
N GLU A 491 -22.91 -6.14 14.02
CA GLU A 491 -23.42 -4.77 13.86
C GLU A 491 -22.92 -3.82 14.95
N ILE A 492 -22.80 -4.33 16.19
CA ILE A 492 -22.27 -3.55 17.32
C ILE A 492 -20.78 -3.31 17.11
N LEU A 493 -20.03 -4.34 16.70
CA LEU A 493 -18.61 -4.22 16.35
C LEU A 493 -18.41 -3.18 15.23
N LEU A 494 -19.18 -3.27 14.15
CA LEU A 494 -19.09 -2.37 12.99
C LEU A 494 -19.39 -0.93 13.39
N SER A 495 -20.44 -0.72 14.20
CA SER A 495 -20.78 0.60 14.75
C SER A 495 -19.70 1.17 15.67
N GLN A 496 -19.06 0.35 16.51
CA GLN A 496 -17.93 0.76 17.35
C GLN A 496 -16.71 1.12 16.50
N ARG A 497 -16.34 0.28 15.52
CA ARG A 497 -15.17 0.48 14.68
C ARG A 497 -15.31 1.69 13.76
N ARG A 498 -16.49 1.90 13.16
CA ARG A 498 -16.81 3.14 12.43
C ARG A 498 -16.55 4.37 13.28
N ARG A 499 -17.08 4.34 14.51
CA ARG A 499 -16.93 5.43 15.47
C ARG A 499 -15.47 5.71 15.82
N TRP A 500 -14.65 4.67 15.97
CA TRP A 500 -13.22 4.83 16.25
C TRP A 500 -12.47 5.41 15.04
N ILE A 501 -12.69 4.87 13.84
CA ILE A 501 -12.04 5.36 12.61
C ILE A 501 -12.40 6.82 12.34
N ASN A 502 -13.68 7.18 12.42
CA ASN A 502 -14.12 8.55 12.17
C ASN A 502 -13.51 9.53 13.19
N SER A 503 -13.43 9.13 14.47
CA SER A 503 -12.80 9.92 15.52
C SER A 503 -11.29 10.06 15.31
N THR A 504 -10.61 8.99 14.90
CA THR A 504 -9.17 9.00 14.63
C THR A 504 -8.86 9.96 13.49
N ILE A 505 -9.60 9.90 12.39
CA ILE A 505 -9.40 10.79 11.23
C ILE A 505 -9.64 12.25 11.61
N HIS A 506 -10.73 12.54 12.33
CA HIS A 506 -10.99 13.90 12.80
C HIS A 506 -9.89 14.40 13.74
N ASN A 507 -9.47 13.58 14.71
CA ASN A 507 -8.42 13.97 15.65
C ASN A 507 -7.07 14.17 14.96
N LEU A 508 -6.66 13.26 14.07
CA LEU A 508 -5.43 13.41 13.30
C LEU A 508 -5.46 14.63 12.40
N PHE A 509 -6.60 14.90 11.75
CA PHE A 509 -6.79 16.10 10.95
C PHE A 509 -6.61 17.35 11.83
N GLU A 510 -7.34 17.46 12.94
CA GLU A 510 -7.26 18.63 13.84
C GLU A 510 -5.85 18.84 14.44
N LEU A 511 -5.15 17.75 14.76
CA LEU A 511 -3.78 17.82 15.28
C LEU A 511 -2.85 18.53 14.29
N LEU A 512 -3.01 18.35 12.97
CA LEU A 512 -2.14 18.98 11.96
C LEU A 512 -2.14 20.52 12.03
N TRP A 513 -3.21 21.13 12.55
CA TRP A 513 -3.35 22.59 12.67
C TRP A 513 -2.94 23.14 14.05
N LEU A 514 -2.47 22.30 14.97
CA LEU A 514 -1.91 22.76 16.24
C LEU A 514 -0.63 23.57 16.03
N LYS A 515 -0.53 24.73 16.68
CA LYS A 515 0.57 25.70 16.53
C LYS A 515 1.86 25.28 17.24
N ASP A 516 1.78 24.54 18.34
CA ASP A 516 2.92 24.24 19.22
C ASP A 516 3.43 22.80 19.11
N MET A 517 3.68 22.34 17.89
CA MET A 517 4.28 21.02 17.65
C MET A 517 5.78 21.12 17.39
N CYS A 518 6.58 20.40 18.17
CA CYS A 518 8.02 20.33 18.00
C CYS A 518 8.40 19.65 16.67
N GLY A 519 9.50 20.09 16.07
CA GLY A 519 10.02 19.43 14.88
C GLY A 519 11.05 20.21 14.06
N PHE A 520 11.94 19.45 13.42
CA PHE A 520 12.81 19.92 12.33
C PHE A 520 12.54 19.03 11.10
N CYS A 521 12.12 19.64 9.98
CA CYS A 521 11.88 18.97 8.69
C CYS A 521 11.00 17.69 8.80
N CYS A 522 11.38 16.59 8.13
CA CYS A 522 10.68 15.30 8.09
C CYS A 522 10.64 14.54 9.44
N PHE A 523 11.28 15.06 10.49
CA PHE A 523 11.18 14.53 11.85
C PHE A 523 10.26 15.38 12.73
N SER A 524 9.43 16.25 12.13
CA SER A 524 8.40 16.97 12.85
C SER A 524 7.26 16.04 13.28
N MET A 525 6.76 16.24 14.50
CA MET A 525 5.54 15.58 14.95
C MET A 525 4.36 15.84 14.01
N ARG A 526 4.31 17.03 13.36
CA ARG A 526 3.31 17.32 12.33
C ARG A 526 3.40 16.37 11.14
N PHE A 527 4.63 16.09 10.69
CA PHE A 527 4.86 15.18 9.56
C PHE A 527 4.46 13.74 9.89
N VAL A 528 4.79 13.26 11.10
CA VAL A 528 4.36 11.94 11.57
C VAL A 528 2.84 11.82 11.64
N VAL A 529 2.16 12.83 12.20
CA VAL A 529 0.69 12.88 12.25
C VAL A 529 0.08 12.90 10.84
N MET A 530 0.71 13.61 9.90
CA MET A 530 0.26 13.67 8.50
C MET A 530 0.39 12.31 7.83
N LEU A 531 1.53 11.63 8.00
CA LEU A 531 1.74 10.29 7.48
C LEU A 531 0.77 9.28 8.10
N ASP A 532 0.41 9.43 9.37
CA ASP A 532 -0.61 8.58 10.01
C ASP A 532 -2.01 8.82 9.46
N LEU A 533 -2.36 10.09 9.20
CA LEU A 533 -3.63 10.43 8.57
C LEU A 533 -3.70 9.81 7.17
N VAL A 534 -2.68 10.03 6.34
CA VAL A 534 -2.60 9.44 4.99
C VAL A 534 -2.60 7.91 5.09
N GLY A 535 -1.79 7.33 5.97
CA GLY A 535 -1.70 5.90 6.23
C GLY A 535 -3.05 5.26 6.57
N THR A 536 -3.83 5.93 7.42
CA THR A 536 -5.20 5.48 7.78
C THR A 536 -6.12 5.51 6.55
N LEU A 537 -6.07 6.59 5.76
CA LEU A 537 -6.92 6.76 4.58
C LEU A 537 -6.60 5.74 3.47
N ILE A 538 -5.34 5.31 3.33
CA ILE A 538 -4.90 4.41 2.25
C ILE A 538 -4.96 2.91 2.60
N LEU A 539 -5.41 2.54 3.81
CA LEU A 539 -5.50 1.13 4.23
C LEU A 539 -6.24 0.23 3.22
N PRO A 540 -7.36 0.63 2.60
CA PRO A 540 -7.99 -0.23 1.59
C PRO A 540 -7.16 -0.39 0.33
N ALA A 541 -6.44 0.65 -0.09
CA ALA A 541 -5.53 0.59 -1.24
C ALA A 541 -4.35 -0.35 -0.98
N SER A 542 -3.83 -0.42 0.24
CA SER A 542 -2.74 -1.35 0.57
C SER A 542 -3.20 -2.81 0.51
N VAL A 543 -4.46 -3.12 0.83
CA VAL A 543 -5.05 -4.46 0.63
C VAL A 543 -5.16 -4.80 -0.86
N ILE A 544 -5.59 -3.86 -1.71
CA ILE A 544 -5.61 -4.06 -3.17
C ILE A 544 -4.20 -4.35 -3.69
N TYR A 545 -3.21 -3.58 -3.23
CA TYR A 545 -1.81 -3.78 -3.62
C TYR A 545 -1.25 -5.12 -3.14
N LEU A 546 -1.62 -5.57 -1.93
CA LEU A 546 -1.25 -6.89 -1.41
C LEU A 546 -1.80 -8.02 -2.30
N ILE A 547 -3.07 -7.93 -2.71
CA ILE A 547 -3.69 -8.89 -3.64
C ILE A 547 -2.93 -8.90 -4.97
N TYR A 548 -2.57 -7.72 -5.50
CA TYR A 548 -1.79 -7.60 -6.72
C TYR A 548 -0.43 -8.32 -6.60
N ILE A 549 0.32 -8.10 -5.51
CA ILE A 549 1.61 -8.79 -5.28
C ILE A 549 1.43 -10.31 -5.26
N ILE A 550 0.40 -10.82 -4.59
CA ILE A 550 0.13 -12.26 -4.51
C ILE A 550 -0.15 -12.84 -5.91
N ILE A 551 -0.98 -12.15 -6.71
CA ILE A 551 -1.29 -12.57 -8.09
C ILE A 551 -0.05 -12.51 -8.98
N ALA A 552 0.71 -11.41 -8.92
CA ALA A 552 1.94 -11.24 -9.68
C ALA A 552 2.97 -12.34 -9.35
N TRP A 553 3.04 -12.74 -8.08
CA TRP A 553 3.96 -13.78 -7.60
C TRP A 553 3.53 -15.15 -8.10
N SER A 554 2.23 -15.46 -7.97
CA SER A 554 1.68 -16.74 -8.41
C SER A 554 1.74 -16.93 -9.93
N THR A 555 1.67 -15.85 -10.71
CA THR A 555 1.62 -15.91 -12.19
C THR A 555 2.96 -15.68 -12.85
N LYS A 556 3.99 -15.22 -12.12
CA LYS A 556 5.29 -14.77 -12.65
C LYS A 556 5.17 -13.77 -13.80
N PHE A 557 4.03 -13.08 -13.92
CA PHE A 557 3.74 -12.16 -15.02
C PHE A 557 4.55 -10.85 -14.92
N GLN A 558 5.03 -10.53 -13.71
CA GLN A 558 5.83 -9.34 -13.43
C GLN A 558 6.95 -9.67 -12.46
N ILE A 559 8.07 -8.96 -12.61
CA ILE A 559 9.15 -9.00 -11.63
C ILE A 559 8.67 -8.22 -10.42
N ILE A 560 8.43 -8.92 -9.32
CA ILE A 560 8.05 -8.27 -8.08
C ILE A 560 9.27 -7.60 -7.48
N ASN A 561 9.09 -6.35 -7.09
CA ASN A 561 10.07 -5.65 -6.29
C ASN A 561 10.17 -6.30 -4.90
N LEU A 562 11.27 -7.02 -4.68
CA LEU A 562 11.61 -7.70 -3.41
C LEU A 562 11.57 -6.74 -2.21
N TYR A 563 11.94 -5.47 -2.40
CA TYR A 563 11.94 -4.48 -1.33
C TYR A 563 10.53 -4.28 -0.73
N SER A 564 9.47 -4.29 -1.55
CA SER A 564 8.09 -4.16 -1.04
C SER A 564 7.75 -5.27 -0.03
N ILE A 565 8.17 -6.51 -0.32
CA ILE A 565 7.97 -7.66 0.57
C ILE A 565 8.80 -7.52 1.84
N LEU A 566 10.08 -7.15 1.70
CA LEU A 566 10.98 -6.94 2.83
C LEU A 566 10.48 -5.87 3.80
N ILE A 567 9.91 -4.78 3.28
CA ILE A 567 9.36 -3.70 4.09
C ILE A 567 8.09 -4.15 4.83
N MET A 568 7.17 -4.84 4.14
CA MET A 568 5.99 -5.40 4.79
C MET A 568 6.39 -6.37 5.90
N ALA A 569 7.35 -7.27 5.65
CA ALA A 569 7.87 -8.18 6.64
C ALA A 569 8.51 -7.43 7.82
N SER A 570 9.31 -6.40 7.55
CA SER A 570 9.99 -5.60 8.57
C SER A 570 9.01 -4.94 9.55
N ILE A 571 7.89 -4.40 9.05
CA ILE A 571 6.85 -3.78 9.89
C ILE A 571 6.24 -4.79 10.86
N TYR A 572 5.88 -5.99 10.39
CA TYR A 572 5.31 -7.03 11.26
C TYR A 572 6.35 -7.65 12.19
N ILE A 573 7.60 -7.80 11.75
CA ILE A 573 8.70 -8.25 12.60
C ILE A 573 8.91 -7.27 13.75
N LEU A 574 8.92 -5.96 13.47
CA LEU A 574 9.08 -4.94 14.48
C LEU A 574 7.93 -4.96 15.50
N GLN A 575 6.70 -5.19 15.06
CA GLN A 575 5.54 -5.40 15.95
C GLN A 575 5.69 -6.67 16.81
N GLY A 576 6.11 -7.78 16.22
CA GLY A 576 6.37 -9.04 16.94
C GLY A 576 7.45 -8.88 18.00
N LEU A 577 8.57 -8.21 17.66
CA LEU A 577 9.64 -7.89 18.61
C LEU A 577 9.13 -7.06 19.78
N LEU A 578 8.21 -6.11 19.55
CA LEU A 578 7.62 -5.31 20.63
C LEU A 578 6.87 -6.20 21.63
N PHE A 579 6.08 -7.16 21.15
CA PHE A 579 5.35 -8.08 22.02
C PHE A 579 6.28 -9.01 22.79
N ILE A 580 7.37 -9.47 22.17
CA ILE A 580 8.39 -10.30 22.84
C ILE A 580 9.09 -9.49 23.94
N ILE A 581 9.55 -8.26 23.65
CA ILE A 581 10.22 -7.39 24.63
C ILE A 581 9.29 -7.06 25.81
N LYS A 582 8.00 -6.85 25.55
CA LYS A 582 6.98 -6.60 26.59
C LYS A 582 6.47 -7.89 27.26
N GLN A 583 6.99 -9.07 26.87
CA GLN A 583 6.59 -10.39 27.38
C GLN A 583 5.08 -10.68 27.25
N LYS A 584 4.44 -10.17 26.19
CA LYS A 584 3.01 -10.33 25.90
C LYS A 584 2.78 -11.36 24.80
N TRP A 585 3.09 -12.62 25.11
CA TRP A 585 2.99 -13.76 24.17
C TRP A 585 1.58 -13.96 23.61
N GLU A 586 0.55 -13.60 24.37
CA GLU A 586 -0.85 -13.62 23.93
C GLU A 586 -1.08 -12.86 22.62
N HIS A 587 -0.40 -11.74 22.41
CA HIS A 587 -0.54 -10.93 21.20
C HIS A 587 0.11 -11.55 19.96
N ILE A 588 1.10 -12.43 20.13
CA ILE A 588 1.76 -13.11 19.00
C ILE A 588 0.79 -14.11 18.35
N GLY A 589 0.04 -14.87 19.17
CA GLY A 589 -1.01 -15.76 18.66
C GLY A 589 -2.12 -14.98 17.94
N TRP A 590 -2.59 -13.88 18.53
CA TRP A 590 -3.60 -13.01 17.91
C TRP A 590 -3.13 -12.33 16.63
N MET A 591 -1.82 -12.09 16.47
CA MET A 591 -1.26 -11.53 15.24
C MET A 591 -1.51 -12.42 14.03
N ILE A 592 -1.43 -13.75 14.18
CA ILE A 592 -1.71 -14.70 13.09
C ILE A 592 -3.18 -14.61 12.67
N PHE A 593 -4.11 -14.60 13.62
CA PHE A 593 -5.53 -14.40 13.34
C PHE A 593 -5.80 -13.05 12.67
N TYR A 594 -5.09 -12.00 13.10
CA TYR A 594 -5.20 -10.68 12.50
C TYR A 594 -4.77 -10.66 11.03
N LEU A 595 -3.75 -11.44 10.63
CA LEU A 595 -3.34 -11.55 9.22
C LEU A 595 -4.48 -12.04 8.32
N PHE A 596 -5.25 -13.04 8.76
CA PHE A 596 -6.44 -13.52 8.03
C PHE A 596 -7.58 -12.51 8.06
N ALA A 597 -7.65 -11.67 9.10
CA ALA A 597 -8.68 -10.64 9.25
C ALA A 597 -8.35 -9.32 8.52
N ILE A 598 -7.19 -9.20 7.84
CA ILE A 598 -6.79 -8.00 7.10
C ILE A 598 -7.87 -7.51 6.11
N PRO A 599 -8.51 -8.36 5.28
CA PRO A 599 -9.57 -7.90 4.38
C PRO A 599 -10.75 -7.28 5.11
N LEU A 600 -11.06 -7.75 6.32
CA LEU A 600 -12.14 -7.18 7.13
C LEU A 600 -11.72 -5.83 7.73
N TYR A 601 -10.58 -5.79 8.42
CA TYR A 601 -10.16 -4.64 9.22
C TYR A 601 -9.52 -3.50 8.41
N ASN A 602 -8.85 -3.82 7.32
CA ASN A 602 -8.12 -2.82 6.51
C ASN A 602 -8.86 -2.45 5.22
N PHE A 603 -9.87 -3.21 4.80
CA PHE A 603 -10.65 -2.92 3.58
C PHE A 603 -12.13 -2.66 3.88
N TYR A 604 -12.88 -3.68 4.34
CA TYR A 604 -14.34 -3.55 4.52
C TYR A 604 -14.74 -2.49 5.56
N ILE A 605 -14.19 -2.59 6.79
CA ILE A 605 -14.55 -1.68 7.89
C ILE A 605 -14.18 -0.22 7.55
N PRO A 606 -12.98 0.11 7.03
CA PRO A 606 -12.67 1.49 6.63
C PRO A 606 -13.58 2.02 5.54
N ILE A 607 -13.88 1.25 4.48
CA ILE A 607 -14.80 1.67 3.41
C ILE A 607 -16.18 1.97 3.99
N TYR A 608 -16.71 1.08 4.83
CA TYR A 608 -17.97 1.29 5.52
C TYR A 608 -17.93 2.58 6.37
N SER A 609 -16.82 2.82 7.06
CA SER A 609 -16.65 3.99 7.91
C SER A 609 -16.63 5.29 7.12
N TYR A 610 -15.91 5.31 5.99
CA TYR A 610 -15.84 6.47 5.10
C TYR A 610 -17.19 6.81 4.49
N TRP A 611 -17.96 5.78 4.12
CA TRP A 611 -19.31 5.99 3.59
C TRP A 611 -20.32 6.51 4.62
N HIS A 612 -20.06 6.28 5.91
CA HIS A 612 -20.88 6.70 7.04
C HIS A 612 -20.21 7.81 7.88
N PHE A 613 -19.39 8.66 7.24
CA PHE A 613 -18.77 9.81 7.93
C PHE A 613 -19.79 10.81 8.50
N ASP A 614 -20.96 10.92 7.88
CA ASP A 614 -22.07 11.78 8.26
C ASP A 614 -22.97 11.16 9.34
N ASP A 615 -22.78 9.89 9.68
CA ASP A 615 -23.59 9.22 10.69
C ASP A 615 -23.11 9.56 12.09
N PHE A 616 -23.64 10.66 12.62
CA PHE A 616 -23.49 11.05 14.01
C PHE A 616 -24.47 10.33 14.95
N SER A 617 -25.21 9.31 14.51
CA SER A 617 -26.00 8.50 15.44
C SER A 617 -25.03 7.68 16.32
N TRP A 618 -25.07 7.97 17.63
CA TRP A 618 -24.37 7.20 18.63
C TRP A 618 -25.37 6.19 19.16
N GLY A 619 -25.22 4.91 18.79
CA GLY A 619 -26.07 3.82 19.28
C GLY A 619 -27.57 4.16 19.33
N ASN A 620 -28.31 3.53 20.22
CA ASN A 620 -29.67 3.97 20.56
C ASN A 620 -29.69 5.21 21.48
N THR A 621 -28.54 5.83 21.75
CA THR A 621 -28.30 6.79 22.83
C THR A 621 -28.56 8.26 22.45
N ARG A 622 -29.26 8.53 21.34
CA ARG A 622 -29.72 9.90 20.97
C ARG A 622 -31.23 10.04 20.78
N VAL A 623 -32.01 9.01 21.15
CA VAL A 623 -33.47 9.14 21.14
C VAL A 623 -33.90 9.62 22.52
N VAL A 624 -33.99 10.94 22.68
CA VAL A 624 -34.69 11.53 23.83
C VAL A 624 -36.16 11.11 23.70
N VAL A 625 -36.67 10.36 24.67
CA VAL A 625 -38.08 10.00 24.75
C VAL A 625 -38.84 11.24 25.23
N GLY A 626 -39.28 12.06 24.28
CA GLY A 626 -40.27 13.11 24.46
C GLY A 626 -41.35 12.95 23.40
N ASP A 627 -42.59 12.72 23.83
CA ASP A 627 -43.83 12.70 23.05
C ASP A 627 -43.70 12.38 21.55
N GLY A 628 -43.50 11.09 21.25
CA GLY A 628 -43.88 10.48 19.97
C GLY A 628 -43.17 10.95 18.69
N LYS A 629 -42.20 11.88 18.75
CA LYS A 629 -41.46 12.35 17.58
C LYS A 629 -39.95 12.33 17.82
N LYS A 630 -39.27 11.43 17.09
CA LYS A 630 -37.81 11.40 16.97
C LYS A 630 -37.31 12.74 16.39
N GLN A 631 -36.78 13.62 17.22
CA GLN A 631 -36.10 14.86 16.79
C GLN A 631 -34.62 14.78 17.17
N ILE A 632 -33.75 14.89 16.15
CA ILE A 632 -32.33 15.11 16.35
C ILE A 632 -32.16 16.62 16.47
N ILE A 633 -32.03 17.11 17.70
CA ILE A 633 -31.67 18.50 17.95
C ILE A 633 -30.14 18.56 17.88
N SER A 634 -29.60 19.09 16.78
CA SER A 634 -28.23 19.58 16.74
C SER A 634 -28.28 21.02 17.23
N GLU A 635 -28.11 21.25 18.52
CA GLU A 635 -27.75 22.56 19.01
C GLU A 635 -26.33 22.85 18.53
N GLU A 636 -26.21 23.77 17.56
CA GLU A 636 -24.93 24.37 17.24
C GLU A 636 -24.44 25.04 18.52
N ALA A 637 -23.26 24.62 19.00
CA ALA A 637 -22.66 25.16 20.21
C ALA A 637 -22.53 26.68 20.06
N GLU A 638 -23.35 27.41 20.81
CA GLU A 638 -23.13 28.83 21.04
C GLU A 638 -21.71 29.00 21.60
N PRO A 639 -20.95 30.04 21.18
CA PRO A 639 -19.64 30.28 21.75
C PRO A 639 -19.76 30.35 23.27
N PHE A 640 -19.03 29.46 23.96
CA PHE A 640 -19.03 29.36 25.40
C PHE A 640 -18.70 30.74 26.00
N ASP A 641 -19.66 31.31 26.72
CA ASP A 641 -19.47 32.54 27.47
C ASP A 641 -18.84 32.17 28.82
N PRO A 642 -17.59 32.56 29.10
CA PRO A 642 -16.96 32.28 30.38
C PRO A 642 -17.76 32.84 31.56
N GLU A 643 -18.54 33.92 31.36
CA GLU A 643 -19.40 34.53 32.38
C GLU A 643 -20.63 33.69 32.70
N SER A 644 -20.99 32.71 31.86
CA SER A 644 -22.10 31.79 32.15
C SER A 644 -21.73 30.74 33.19
N VAL A 645 -20.45 30.61 33.55
CA VAL A 645 -20.02 29.71 34.64
C VAL A 645 -20.13 30.48 35.96
N PRO A 646 -21.02 30.08 36.87
CA PRO A 646 -21.11 30.71 38.18
C PRO A 646 -19.80 30.45 38.94
N LEU A 647 -19.01 31.52 39.12
CA LEU A 647 -17.83 31.50 39.98
C LEU A 647 -18.30 31.79 41.41
N MET A 648 -18.54 30.74 42.18
CA MET A 648 -18.75 30.85 43.63
C MET A 648 -17.84 29.87 44.36
N THR A 649 -17.39 30.24 45.55
CA THR A 649 -16.64 29.32 46.41
C THR A 649 -17.57 28.26 46.98
N TRP A 650 -17.04 27.08 47.32
CA TRP A 650 -17.84 25.99 47.88
C TRP A 650 -18.58 26.41 49.16
N SER A 651 -17.92 27.21 50.00
CA SER A 651 -18.51 27.77 51.23
C SER A 651 -19.72 28.68 50.96
N GLU A 652 -19.64 29.52 49.93
CA GLU A 652 -20.76 30.37 49.50
C GLU A 652 -21.92 29.56 48.91
N HIS A 653 -21.60 28.46 48.22
CA HIS A 653 -22.60 27.53 47.70
C HIS A 653 -23.35 26.79 48.82
N GLU A 654 -22.63 26.27 49.82
CA GLU A 654 -23.23 25.59 50.98
C GLU A 654 -24.13 26.53 51.78
N GLN A 655 -23.70 27.77 52.04
CA GLN A 655 -24.54 28.78 52.70
C GLN A 655 -25.85 29.02 51.92
N LYS A 656 -25.77 29.13 50.59
CA LYS A 656 -26.94 29.29 49.71
C LYS A 656 -27.89 28.10 49.66
N GLN A 657 -27.45 26.90 50.05
CA GLN A 657 -28.32 25.72 50.14
C GLN A 657 -28.95 25.54 51.52
N TRP A 658 -28.37 26.16 52.55
CA TRP A 658 -28.91 26.16 53.92
C TRP A 658 -29.89 27.32 54.17
N ASP A 659 -29.73 28.44 53.47
CA ASP A 659 -30.72 29.52 53.35
C ASP A 659 -31.86 29.16 52.38
#